data_AF-A0A969DI13-F1
#
_entry.id   AF-A0A969DI13-F1
#
_cell.length_a   1.000
_cell.length_b   1.000
_cell.length_c   1.000
_cell.angle_alpha   90.00
_cell.angle_beta   90.00
_cell.angle_gamma   90.00
#
_symmetry.space_group_name_H-M   'P 1'
#
loop_
_entity.id
_entity.type
_entity.pdbx_description
1 polymer ?
#
loop_
_entity_poly.entity_id
_entity_poly.type
_entity_poly.pdbx_seq_one_letter_code
_entity_poly.pdbx_strand_id
1 'polypeptide(L)'
;MRIYCTNPQCKNPEREFNETEFKQTFLDDNSRKQRFCECCGMPLILEMRYLPLRKIGGGGFGKVFYARDLNFSNGYRAVKLLHPQQRLERSQLQSVINKFKQGADTLNELAHPQIPNIYSYFNLPTPDQQKTLFYLVQEYIPGETLAEELNNRGKYPENEVHDILKSLLEIISYTHKEGVLHRDIKPANIIRHDQNKKLYLIDFDTAIKRELELGVPVAQSLVMGTPGYAPPEQLAGRTIDASADLYAIAATCVNLLTARDLGEIIQISPSSQLRRTWREYAPNVSPDLANILDKMLSHDTRERYQSAQEVLDVLDDKQKRNPLEYLKRKILKLLKSKRWIVFPVLAVLTAIMVFAIPDLGSRIIAIFVSPPPPAPCSEYSCDIGDGFSWGEDILIETKTSPEKQAGTKAFIGGKYELAIENFKTHLANNPNDPEALIYLNNAIAALTNNPIKIAASIPIDLNNETILSQETLRGIAQAQSEYNCGIDYIVDKIKEKTLDCKKKRLLQVQIANERHKVNASNSSENVKRVEEIANEFVKNKSIIGVIGHPSSEHAAAAAQIYKDELVLISPDSTVVRKNNYINLNYDYLFRTSSTDYTAASDLINYIYDNSTRQDLKIAMIGDETPYSKSFRDVFKNVLENRNNTRETVNVCQVSSNSRICSDSNNQDISDFIKTEEDNKTDVILLALDFETSKIAARDFVNSLKSSKMKFLGSDGVYNLALINALKKTKINLRKEQMIIAVPWHRSKESENRSEFETKAEELWKSQINWRTAMAYDATQVITNVLENLRKNNDSDVTSKKLAKSLREGYLTTGAAGTSIKFCSNGDRALETGIGVLVEVVQEFDASEQQKSDFSLLKKPERENGCES
;
A
#
# COMPACT_ATOMS: atom_id res chain seq x y z
N MET A 1 20.65 50.08 -3.89
CA MET A 1 19.61 49.04 -3.97
C MET A 1 20.27 47.68 -4.18
N ARG A 2 19.98 46.68 -3.34
CA ARG A 2 20.53 45.33 -3.47
C ARG A 2 19.65 44.47 -4.37
N ILE A 3 20.28 43.75 -5.29
CA ILE A 3 19.63 42.74 -6.14
C ILE A 3 20.30 41.40 -5.85
N TYR A 4 19.50 40.35 -5.80
CA TYR A 4 19.93 39.00 -5.48
C TYR A 4 19.81 38.07 -6.68
N CYS A 5 20.92 37.45 -7.10
CA CYS A 5 20.93 36.41 -8.11
C CYS A 5 20.41 35.10 -7.52
N THR A 6 19.36 34.53 -8.10
CA THR A 6 18.73 33.31 -7.58
C THR A 6 19.44 32.02 -8.00
N ASN A 7 20.45 32.07 -8.88
CA ASN A 7 21.23 30.89 -9.26
C ASN A 7 21.96 30.34 -8.03
N PRO A 8 21.67 29.10 -7.59
CA PRO A 8 22.29 28.50 -6.42
C PRO A 8 23.81 28.33 -6.51
N GLN A 9 24.37 28.29 -7.71
CA GLN A 9 25.80 28.12 -7.97
C GLN A 9 26.54 29.46 -8.16
N CYS A 10 25.84 30.60 -8.05
CA CYS A 10 26.47 31.91 -8.18
C CYS A 10 27.43 32.16 -7.03
N LYS A 11 28.71 32.44 -7.34
CA LYS A 11 29.76 32.72 -6.35
C LYS A 11 29.58 34.06 -5.64
N ASN A 12 28.92 35.03 -6.29
CA ASN A 12 28.62 36.33 -5.70
C ASN A 12 27.16 36.71 -5.99
N PRO A 13 26.21 36.20 -5.19
CA PRO A 13 24.79 36.33 -5.47
C PRO A 13 24.22 37.70 -5.09
N GLU A 14 24.89 38.48 -4.24
CA GLU A 14 24.43 39.82 -3.84
C GLU A 14 25.22 40.91 -4.56
N ARG A 15 24.50 41.88 -5.12
CA ARG A 15 25.13 43.07 -5.70
C ARG A 15 24.39 44.34 -5.33
N GLU A 16 25.16 45.37 -5.01
CA GLU A 16 24.66 46.72 -4.80
C GLU A 16 24.71 47.51 -6.10
N PHE A 17 23.57 48.10 -6.46
CA PHE A 17 23.44 49.08 -7.53
C PHE A 17 23.17 50.45 -6.90
N ASN A 18 23.70 51.52 -7.50
CA ASN A 18 23.38 52.86 -7.04
C ASN A 18 21.90 53.20 -7.33
N GLU A 19 21.29 54.12 -6.59
CA GLU A 19 19.84 54.37 -6.68
C GLU A 19 19.41 54.94 -8.05
N THR A 20 20.24 55.81 -8.63
CA THR A 20 20.00 56.41 -9.95
C THR A 20 20.05 55.36 -11.06
N GLU A 21 21.07 54.50 -11.03
CA GLU A 21 21.24 53.34 -11.90
C GLU A 21 20.10 52.36 -11.72
N PHE A 22 19.68 52.08 -10.48
CA PHE A 22 18.54 51.20 -10.21
C PHE A 22 17.25 51.72 -10.85
N LYS A 23 16.94 53.01 -10.68
CA LYS A 23 15.74 53.65 -11.25
C LYS A 23 15.77 53.68 -12.78
N GLN A 24 16.88 54.09 -13.38
CA GLN A 24 17.04 54.14 -14.84
C GLN A 24 17.09 52.75 -15.48
N THR A 25 17.59 51.74 -14.77
CA THR A 25 17.91 50.43 -15.36
C THR A 25 16.84 49.37 -15.13
N PHE A 26 16.11 49.43 -14.00
CA PHE A 26 15.18 48.36 -13.58
C PHE A 26 13.73 48.82 -13.43
N LEU A 27 13.45 50.12 -13.39
CA LEU A 27 12.11 50.68 -13.14
C LEU A 27 11.55 51.55 -14.29
N ASP A 28 12.24 51.67 -15.42
CA ASP A 28 11.71 52.38 -16.59
C ASP A 28 10.69 51.51 -17.35
N ASP A 29 9.41 51.83 -17.23
CA ASP A 29 8.30 51.06 -17.81
C ASP A 29 8.21 51.14 -19.34
N ASN A 30 8.80 52.16 -19.98
CA ASN A 30 8.76 52.30 -21.43
C ASN A 30 9.83 51.44 -22.15
N SER A 31 10.78 50.85 -21.42
CA SER A 31 11.92 50.16 -22.03
C SER A 31 12.50 48.97 -21.22
N ARG A 32 11.70 48.33 -20.35
CA ARG A 32 12.17 47.26 -19.44
C ARG A 32 13.03 46.21 -20.17
N LYS A 33 14.35 46.25 -19.94
CA LYS A 33 15.34 45.35 -20.55
C LYS A 33 15.77 44.29 -19.56
N GLN A 34 15.87 43.04 -20.02
CA GLN A 34 16.42 41.95 -19.22
C GLN A 34 17.86 42.25 -18.82
N ARG A 35 18.22 41.89 -17.59
CA ARG A 35 19.57 42.00 -17.05
C ARG A 35 20.03 40.64 -16.57
N PHE A 36 21.32 40.39 -16.69
CA PHE A 36 21.93 39.11 -16.36
C PHE A 36 22.99 39.32 -15.28
N CYS A 37 23.12 38.34 -14.40
CA CYS A 37 24.17 38.31 -13.39
C CYS A 37 25.52 38.22 -14.07
N GLU A 38 26.43 39.15 -13.81
CA GLU A 38 27.78 39.15 -14.41
C GLU A 38 28.61 37.91 -14.00
N CYS A 39 28.31 37.30 -12.85
CA CYS A 39 29.07 36.16 -12.36
C CYS A 39 28.68 34.83 -12.98
N CYS A 40 27.42 34.66 -13.38
CA CYS A 40 26.90 33.36 -13.84
C CYS A 40 25.98 33.44 -15.05
N GLY A 41 25.62 34.64 -15.53
CA GLY A 41 24.72 34.86 -16.65
C GLY A 41 23.24 34.73 -16.34
N MET A 42 22.83 34.46 -15.09
CA MET A 42 21.41 34.22 -14.76
C MET A 42 20.57 35.50 -14.87
N PRO A 43 19.37 35.48 -15.47
CA PRO A 43 18.41 36.58 -15.40
C PRO A 43 18.22 37.11 -13.98
N LEU A 44 18.41 38.41 -13.79
CA LEU A 44 18.17 39.11 -12.52
C LEU A 44 16.70 39.54 -12.39
N ILE A 45 16.00 39.73 -13.50
CA ILE A 45 14.56 39.99 -13.53
C ILE A 45 13.86 38.71 -13.97
N LEU A 46 13.26 38.00 -13.02
CA LEU A 46 12.58 36.73 -13.27
C LEU A 46 11.25 37.00 -13.99
N GLU A 47 10.98 36.30 -15.10
CA GLU A 47 9.80 36.52 -15.94
C GLU A 47 9.57 37.99 -16.34
N MET A 48 10.66 38.77 -16.45
CA MET A 48 10.60 40.22 -16.74
C MET A 48 9.71 41.02 -15.76
N ARG A 49 9.44 40.45 -14.58
CA ARG A 49 8.45 40.96 -13.63
C ARG A 49 8.94 40.96 -12.19
N TYR A 50 9.58 39.90 -11.73
CA TYR A 50 9.97 39.79 -10.32
C TYR A 50 11.45 40.09 -10.15
N LEU A 51 11.76 41.05 -9.29
CA LEU A 51 13.14 41.45 -8.99
C LEU A 51 13.51 41.01 -7.56
N PRO A 52 14.26 39.90 -7.39
CA PRO A 52 14.70 39.43 -6.08
C PRO A 52 15.70 40.41 -5.46
N LEU A 53 15.46 40.83 -4.23
CA LEU A 53 16.25 41.85 -3.52
C LEU A 53 17.17 41.23 -2.47
N ARG A 54 16.68 40.23 -1.74
CA ARG A 54 17.44 39.49 -0.71
C ARG A 54 16.84 38.12 -0.46
N LYS A 55 17.64 37.17 0.02
CA LYS A 55 17.15 35.91 0.58
C LYS A 55 16.49 36.18 1.94
N ILE A 56 15.31 35.60 2.18
CA ILE A 56 14.54 35.74 3.43
C ILE A 56 14.29 34.42 4.16
N GLY A 57 14.54 33.29 3.50
CA GLY A 57 14.36 31.99 4.12
C GLY A 57 14.78 30.84 3.21
N GLY A 58 14.53 29.62 3.66
CA GLY A 58 14.77 28.40 2.89
C GLY A 58 15.11 27.21 3.78
N GLY A 59 14.58 26.04 3.41
CA GLY A 59 14.75 24.76 4.11
C GLY A 59 15.29 23.65 3.21
N GLY A 60 14.96 22.39 3.53
CA GLY A 60 15.45 21.20 2.82
C GLY A 60 15.10 21.11 1.33
N PHE A 61 14.05 21.80 0.90
CA PHE A 61 13.50 21.71 -0.46
C PHE A 61 13.61 23.01 -1.28
N GLY A 62 14.05 24.14 -0.73
CA GLY A 62 14.11 25.38 -1.51
C GLY A 62 14.65 26.62 -0.78
N LYS A 63 14.86 27.70 -1.54
CA LYS A 63 15.27 29.02 -1.06
C LYS A 63 14.15 30.03 -1.31
N VAL A 64 13.90 30.94 -0.37
CA VAL A 64 12.87 31.98 -0.49
C VAL A 64 13.51 33.35 -0.54
N PHE A 65 13.09 34.18 -1.49
CA PHE A 65 13.59 35.52 -1.74
C PHE A 65 12.48 36.57 -1.57
N TYR A 66 12.81 37.67 -0.91
CA TYR A 66 11.99 38.88 -0.95
C TYR A 66 12.22 39.58 -2.28
N ALA A 67 11.15 39.72 -3.06
CA ALA A 67 11.21 40.29 -4.39
C ALA A 67 10.21 41.43 -4.56
N ARG A 68 10.53 42.37 -5.44
CA ARG A 68 9.60 43.39 -5.91
C ARG A 68 8.92 42.90 -7.19
N ASP A 69 7.59 42.94 -7.22
CA ASP A 69 6.80 42.80 -8.44
C ASP A 69 6.81 44.13 -9.20
N LEU A 70 7.50 44.18 -10.33
CA LEU A 70 7.68 45.38 -11.12
C LEU A 70 6.39 45.83 -11.83
N ASN A 71 5.35 44.99 -11.86
CA ASN A 71 4.05 45.38 -12.41
C ASN A 71 3.17 46.12 -11.40
N PHE A 72 3.55 46.18 -10.12
CA PHE A 72 2.76 46.80 -9.06
C PHE A 72 3.65 47.67 -8.16
N SER A 73 3.29 48.95 -8.01
CA SER A 73 4.07 49.94 -7.25
C SER A 73 4.36 49.53 -5.79
N ASN A 74 3.45 48.78 -5.16
CA ASN A 74 3.56 48.25 -3.79
C ASN A 74 3.56 46.70 -3.71
N GLY A 75 3.87 46.00 -4.80
CA GLY A 75 3.76 44.55 -4.87
C GLY A 75 5.00 43.80 -4.38
N TYR A 76 5.27 43.73 -3.08
CA TYR A 76 6.31 42.81 -2.59
C TYR A 76 5.81 41.36 -2.60
N ARG A 77 6.71 40.43 -2.94
CA ARG A 77 6.42 39.01 -3.11
C ARG A 77 7.47 38.16 -2.44
N ALA A 78 7.07 36.97 -2.02
CA ALA A 78 8.00 35.90 -1.69
C ALA A 78 8.17 35.02 -2.93
N VAL A 79 9.40 34.93 -3.44
CA VAL A 79 9.75 34.08 -4.58
C VAL A 79 10.49 32.87 -4.03
N LYS A 80 9.86 31.70 -4.10
CA LYS A 80 10.42 30.43 -3.67
C LYS A 80 11.03 29.70 -4.87
N LEU A 81 12.29 29.33 -4.75
CA LEU A 81 13.04 28.52 -5.70
C LEU A 81 13.11 27.09 -5.18
N LEU A 82 12.67 26.13 -6.00
CA LEU A 82 12.89 24.72 -5.73
C LEU A 82 14.38 24.39 -5.81
N HIS A 83 14.95 23.94 -4.69
CA HIS A 83 16.37 23.60 -4.60
C HIS A 83 16.59 22.53 -3.54
N PRO A 84 16.46 21.24 -3.90
CA PRO A 84 16.75 20.13 -3.00
C PRO A 84 18.20 20.18 -2.51
N GLN A 85 18.43 19.98 -1.21
CA GLN A 85 19.78 20.01 -0.62
C GLN A 85 20.61 18.75 -0.96
N GLN A 86 19.93 17.63 -1.23
CA GLN A 86 20.57 16.37 -1.63
C GLN A 86 20.61 16.24 -3.15
N ARG A 87 21.67 15.61 -3.67
CA ARG A 87 21.72 15.26 -5.09
C ARG A 87 20.72 14.13 -5.34
N LEU A 88 19.65 14.46 -6.04
CA LEU A 88 18.60 13.52 -6.40
C LEU A 88 18.88 12.89 -7.77
N GLU A 89 18.54 11.62 -7.92
CA GLU A 89 18.49 10.96 -9.24
C GLU A 89 17.38 11.57 -10.11
N ARG A 90 17.45 11.39 -11.43
CA ARG A 90 16.51 12.04 -12.38
C ARG A 90 15.03 11.78 -12.05
N SER A 91 14.68 10.55 -11.70
CA SER A 91 13.31 10.15 -11.34
C SER A 91 12.81 10.80 -10.04
N GLN A 92 13.69 10.88 -9.04
CA GLN A 92 13.40 11.53 -7.75
C GLN A 92 13.24 13.04 -7.93
N LEU A 93 14.13 13.67 -8.70
CA LEU A 93 14.04 15.09 -9.01
C LEU A 93 12.72 15.42 -9.74
N GLN A 94 12.31 14.59 -10.70
CA GLN A 94 11.03 14.78 -11.39
C GLN A 94 9.83 14.63 -10.44
N SER A 95 9.86 13.69 -9.50
CA SER A 95 8.83 13.54 -8.47
C SER A 95 8.72 14.78 -7.58
N VAL A 96 9.86 15.34 -7.17
CA VAL A 96 9.91 16.58 -6.38
C VAL A 96 9.38 17.78 -7.17
N ILE A 97 9.73 17.90 -8.45
CA ILE A 97 9.19 18.95 -9.34
C ILE A 97 7.67 18.84 -9.47
N ASN A 98 7.14 17.63 -9.71
CA ASN A 98 5.70 17.42 -9.87
C ASN A 98 4.93 17.82 -8.60
N LYS A 99 5.48 17.54 -7.42
CA LYS A 99 4.86 17.91 -6.14
C LYS A 99 4.95 19.40 -5.85
N PHE A 100 6.07 20.03 -6.18
CA PHE A 100 6.20 21.48 -6.08
C PHE A 100 5.14 22.19 -6.94
N LYS A 101 4.88 21.68 -8.15
CA LYS A 101 3.77 22.15 -8.98
C LYS A 101 2.40 21.86 -8.36
N GLN A 102 2.18 20.65 -7.87
CA GLN A 102 0.91 20.26 -7.23
C GLN A 102 0.59 21.11 -5.99
N GLY A 103 1.59 21.45 -5.18
CA GLY A 103 1.45 22.35 -4.03
C GLY A 103 1.08 23.77 -4.46
N ALA A 104 1.67 24.27 -5.55
CA ALA A 104 1.29 25.55 -6.16
C ALA A 104 -0.16 25.54 -6.66
N ASP A 105 -0.57 24.48 -7.36
CA ASP A 105 -1.94 24.30 -7.84
C ASP A 105 -2.94 24.25 -6.65
N THR A 106 -2.57 23.54 -5.57
CA THR A 106 -3.39 23.45 -4.35
C THR A 106 -3.53 24.81 -3.66
N LEU A 107 -2.43 25.56 -3.52
CA LEU A 107 -2.45 26.90 -2.93
C LEU A 107 -3.31 27.87 -3.75
N ASN A 108 -3.32 27.74 -5.08
CA ASN A 108 -4.13 28.57 -5.98
C ASN A 108 -5.64 28.39 -5.79
N GLU A 109 -6.07 27.24 -5.27
CA GLU A 109 -7.48 26.95 -5.04
C GLU A 109 -7.96 27.42 -3.66
N LEU A 110 -7.04 27.78 -2.75
CA LEU A 110 -7.37 28.25 -1.41
C LEU A 110 -7.56 29.76 -1.36
N ALA A 111 -8.64 30.19 -0.72
CA ALA A 111 -8.99 31.59 -0.52
C ALA A 111 -9.28 31.86 0.96
N HIS A 112 -8.23 32.15 1.73
CA HIS A 112 -8.33 32.44 3.17
C HIS A 112 -7.44 33.62 3.58
N PRO A 113 -7.91 34.55 4.42
CA PRO A 113 -7.17 35.77 4.80
C PRO A 113 -5.87 35.53 5.59
N GLN A 114 -5.64 34.30 6.06
CA GLN A 114 -4.44 33.88 6.81
C GLN A 114 -3.63 32.81 6.05
N ILE A 115 -3.89 32.63 4.75
CA ILE A 115 -3.11 31.79 3.84
C ILE A 115 -2.59 32.72 2.71
N PRO A 116 -1.29 32.71 2.37
CA PRO A 116 -0.75 33.56 1.32
C PRO A 116 -1.37 33.29 -0.05
N ASN A 117 -1.67 34.36 -0.80
CA ASN A 117 -2.07 34.21 -2.20
C ASN A 117 -0.90 33.77 -3.08
N ILE A 118 -1.19 32.99 -4.12
CA ILE A 118 -0.25 32.70 -5.21
C ILE A 118 -0.38 33.74 -6.33
N TYR A 119 0.74 34.07 -6.99
CA TYR A 119 0.77 35.00 -8.11
C TYR A 119 1.31 34.40 -9.40
N SER A 120 2.23 33.43 -9.31
CA SER A 120 2.84 32.82 -10.49
C SER A 120 3.59 31.53 -10.15
N TYR A 121 3.64 30.61 -11.10
CA TYR A 121 4.54 29.46 -11.10
C TYR A 121 5.24 29.40 -12.47
N PHE A 122 6.57 29.37 -12.50
CA PHE A 122 7.34 29.37 -13.74
C PHE A 122 8.66 28.63 -13.61
N ASN A 123 9.35 28.41 -14.73
CA ASN A 123 10.66 27.76 -14.75
C ASN A 123 11.62 28.50 -15.67
N LEU A 124 12.90 28.50 -15.34
CA LEU A 124 13.96 29.17 -16.11
C LEU A 124 15.16 28.23 -16.30
N PRO A 125 15.69 28.08 -17.52
CA PRO A 125 16.93 27.35 -17.74
C PRO A 125 18.11 28.12 -17.14
N THR A 126 19.12 27.38 -16.66
CA THR A 126 20.41 27.97 -16.31
C THR A 126 21.15 28.43 -17.57
N PRO A 127 22.06 29.42 -17.47
CA PRO A 127 22.76 29.97 -18.65
C PRO A 127 23.62 28.94 -19.42
N ASP A 128 24.11 27.92 -18.73
CA ASP A 128 24.82 26.78 -19.32
C ASP A 128 23.88 25.69 -19.92
N GLN A 129 22.57 25.91 -19.84
CA GLN A 129 21.48 25.02 -20.29
C GLN A 129 21.51 23.61 -19.67
N GLN A 130 22.28 23.39 -18.59
CA GLN A 130 22.38 22.06 -17.98
C GLN A 130 21.24 21.75 -17.01
N LYS A 131 20.57 22.77 -16.47
CA LYS A 131 19.52 22.62 -15.46
C LYS A 131 18.37 23.58 -15.72
N THR A 132 17.19 23.21 -15.23
CA THR A 132 16.02 24.08 -15.17
C THR A 132 15.68 24.36 -13.71
N LEU A 133 15.51 25.64 -13.37
CA LEU A 133 15.13 26.12 -12.05
C LEU A 133 13.63 26.39 -12.02
N PHE A 134 12.94 25.97 -10.96
CA PHE A 134 11.48 26.12 -10.81
C PHE A 134 11.16 27.10 -9.69
N TYR A 135 10.24 28.02 -9.95
CA TYR A 135 9.90 29.13 -9.07
C TYR A 135 8.40 29.18 -8.79
N LEU A 136 8.06 29.48 -7.54
CA LEU A 136 6.71 29.78 -7.06
C LEU A 136 6.72 31.19 -6.46
N VAL A 137 5.81 32.05 -6.91
CA VAL A 137 5.65 33.42 -6.41
C VAL A 137 4.37 33.51 -5.61
N GLN A 138 4.51 33.92 -4.35
CA GLN A 138 3.41 34.06 -3.41
C GLN A 138 3.44 35.42 -2.71
N GLU A 139 2.38 35.71 -1.97
CA GLU A 139 2.27 36.88 -1.12
C GLU A 139 3.39 36.89 -0.08
N TYR A 140 4.02 38.06 0.07
CA TYR A 140 4.98 38.27 1.14
C TYR A 140 4.22 38.66 2.41
N ILE A 141 4.37 37.86 3.47
CA ILE A 141 3.80 38.15 4.79
C ILE A 141 4.88 38.83 5.64
N PRO A 142 4.76 40.13 5.99
CA PRO A 142 5.71 40.81 6.87
C PRO A 142 5.52 40.34 8.31
N GLY A 143 6.54 39.71 8.89
CA GLY A 143 6.49 39.21 10.26
C GLY A 143 7.64 38.26 10.57
N GLU A 144 7.71 37.83 11.82
CA GLU A 144 8.59 36.76 12.29
C GLU A 144 7.84 35.41 12.27
N THR A 145 8.57 34.34 11.98
CA THR A 145 8.05 32.98 12.19
C THR A 145 7.97 32.66 13.68
N LEU A 146 7.08 31.75 14.09
CA LEU A 146 7.03 31.30 15.48
C LEU A 146 8.34 30.60 15.91
N ALA A 147 9.11 30.05 14.97
CA ALA A 147 10.45 29.52 15.25
C ALA A 147 11.44 30.63 15.62
N GLU A 148 11.42 31.76 14.89
CA GLU A 148 12.26 32.93 15.19
C GLU A 148 11.84 33.56 16.52
N GLU A 149 10.54 33.74 16.75
CA GLU A 149 10.03 34.23 18.03
C GLU A 149 10.47 33.33 19.20
N LEU A 150 10.32 32.00 19.07
CA LEU A 150 10.73 31.03 20.10
C LEU A 150 12.23 31.10 20.38
N ASN A 151 13.07 31.25 19.35
CA ASN A 151 14.51 31.40 19.52
C ASN A 151 14.89 32.72 20.22
N ASN A 152 14.16 33.80 19.93
CA ASN A 152 14.45 35.12 20.47
C ASN A 152 13.97 35.29 21.92
N ARG A 153 12.81 34.72 22.26
CA ARG A 153 12.12 34.98 23.54
C ARG A 153 12.06 33.78 24.49
N GLY A 154 12.32 32.57 23.99
CA GLY A 154 12.14 31.32 24.73
C GLY A 154 10.68 30.88 24.84
N LYS A 155 10.39 30.01 25.83
CA LYS A 155 9.09 29.31 25.99
C LYS A 155 7.90 30.27 26.01
N TYR A 156 6.80 29.85 25.42
CA TYR A 156 5.53 30.57 25.47
C TYR A 156 4.75 30.23 26.74
N PRO A 157 4.06 31.22 27.35
CA PRO A 157 3.10 30.95 28.40
C PRO A 157 1.85 30.26 27.83
N GLU A 158 1.15 29.50 28.68
CA GLU A 158 0.01 28.68 28.29
C GLU A 158 -1.09 29.47 27.56
N ASN A 159 -1.40 30.68 28.01
CA ASN A 159 -2.44 31.52 27.40
C ASN A 159 -2.11 31.88 25.94
N GLU A 160 -0.85 32.19 25.64
CA GLU A 160 -0.45 32.48 24.26
C GLU A 160 -0.46 31.23 23.39
N VAL A 161 -0.07 30.07 23.93
CA VAL A 161 -0.15 28.79 23.19
C VAL A 161 -1.61 28.40 22.94
N HIS A 162 -2.50 28.71 23.87
CA HIS A 162 -3.94 28.52 23.69
C HIS A 162 -4.48 29.39 22.53
N ASP A 163 -4.09 30.66 22.46
CA ASP A 163 -4.50 31.56 21.36
C ASP A 163 -3.91 31.12 20.01
N ILE A 164 -2.66 30.65 20.00
CA ILE A 164 -2.02 30.07 18.81
C ILE A 164 -2.76 28.81 18.36
N LEU A 165 -3.06 27.89 19.29
CA LEU A 165 -3.81 26.67 19.02
C LEU A 165 -5.16 27.00 18.38
N LYS A 166 -5.92 27.94 18.96
CA LYS A 166 -7.23 28.36 18.44
C LYS A 166 -7.11 28.92 17.02
N SER A 167 -6.17 29.85 16.79
CA SER A 167 -5.97 30.45 15.47
C SER A 167 -5.54 29.43 14.41
N LEU A 168 -4.72 28.43 14.77
CA LEU A 168 -4.30 27.39 13.81
C LEU A 168 -5.46 26.43 13.49
N LEU A 169 -6.26 26.05 14.49
CA LEU A 169 -7.44 25.20 14.28
C LEU A 169 -8.47 25.88 13.35
N GLU A 170 -8.65 27.20 13.46
CA GLU A 170 -9.53 27.96 12.55
C GLU A 170 -9.01 27.91 11.10
N ILE A 171 -7.71 28.10 10.88
CA ILE A 171 -7.09 28.03 9.55
C ILE A 171 -7.23 26.62 8.96
N ILE A 172 -6.88 25.57 9.71
CA ILE A 172 -6.90 24.21 9.18
C ILE A 172 -8.32 23.63 9.04
N SER A 173 -9.29 24.13 9.82
CA SER A 173 -10.70 23.83 9.62
C SER A 173 -11.17 24.24 8.23
N TYR A 174 -10.74 25.43 7.77
CA TYR A 174 -10.98 25.87 6.40
C TYR A 174 -10.30 24.97 5.37
N THR A 175 -9.00 24.69 5.51
CA THR A 175 -8.28 23.88 4.51
C THR A 175 -8.86 22.46 4.43
N HIS A 176 -9.20 21.84 5.55
CA HIS A 176 -9.81 20.51 5.60
C HIS A 176 -11.20 20.49 4.94
N LYS A 177 -11.97 21.57 5.06
CA LYS A 177 -13.26 21.72 4.37
C LYS A 177 -13.12 21.82 2.86
N GLU A 178 -12.05 22.44 2.37
CA GLU A 178 -11.68 22.45 0.94
C GLU A 178 -10.97 21.14 0.51
N GLY A 179 -10.88 20.17 1.42
CA GLY A 179 -10.26 18.87 1.19
C GLY A 179 -8.74 18.89 1.27
N VAL A 180 -8.10 20.01 1.63
CA VAL A 180 -6.65 20.16 1.61
C VAL A 180 -6.03 19.82 2.96
N LEU A 181 -5.05 18.90 2.98
CA LEU A 181 -4.17 18.63 4.12
C LEU A 181 -2.82 19.36 3.94
N HIS A 182 -2.30 19.98 4.99
CA HIS A 182 -1.07 20.80 4.92
C HIS A 182 0.21 19.94 4.98
N ARG A 183 0.28 18.97 5.90
CA ARG A 183 1.35 17.96 6.08
C ARG A 183 2.72 18.44 6.55
N ASP A 184 3.00 19.74 6.60
CA ASP A 184 4.24 20.28 7.19
C ASP A 184 3.99 21.46 8.14
N ILE A 185 3.02 21.32 9.06
CA ILE A 185 2.77 22.34 10.09
C ILE A 185 3.86 22.27 11.16
N LYS A 186 4.57 23.38 11.35
CA LYS A 186 5.64 23.57 12.34
C LYS A 186 5.87 25.06 12.60
N PRO A 187 6.54 25.47 13.70
CA PRO A 187 6.79 26.88 14.00
C PRO A 187 7.45 27.68 12.87
N ALA A 188 8.32 27.05 12.07
CA ALA A 188 9.00 27.70 10.93
C ALA A 188 8.05 28.02 9.75
N ASN A 189 6.88 27.39 9.70
CA ASN A 189 5.88 27.57 8.65
C ASN A 189 4.66 28.40 9.13
N ILE A 190 4.80 29.12 10.25
CA ILE A 190 3.75 29.97 10.82
C ILE A 190 4.34 31.35 11.07
N ILE A 191 3.87 32.37 10.36
CA ILE A 191 4.33 33.77 10.51
C ILE A 191 3.32 34.57 11.33
N ARG A 192 3.78 35.30 12.33
CA ARG A 192 2.99 36.33 13.00
C ARG A 192 3.19 37.66 12.30
N HIS A 193 2.13 38.16 11.68
CA HIS A 193 2.22 39.39 10.90
C HIS A 193 2.46 40.61 11.81
N ASP A 194 3.42 41.47 11.44
CA ASP A 194 3.93 42.55 12.31
C ASP A 194 2.85 43.54 12.76
N GLN A 195 1.95 43.93 11.85
CA GLN A 195 0.94 44.95 12.11
C GLN A 195 -0.35 44.39 12.72
N ASN A 196 -1.00 43.43 12.07
CA ASN A 196 -2.30 42.91 12.53
C ASN A 196 -2.18 41.79 13.60
N LYS A 197 -0.95 41.33 13.89
CA LYS A 197 -0.61 40.28 14.87
C LYS A 197 -1.28 38.93 14.66
N LYS A 198 -1.94 38.71 13.51
CA LYS A 198 -2.55 37.42 13.13
C LYS A 198 -1.48 36.44 12.67
N LEU A 199 -1.76 35.15 12.86
CA LEU A 199 -0.93 34.07 12.33
C LEU A 199 -1.28 33.79 10.88
N TYR A 200 -0.27 33.55 10.06
CA TYR A 200 -0.39 33.11 8.68
C TYR A 200 0.26 31.74 8.55
N LEU A 201 -0.47 30.77 8.02
CA LEU A 201 0.06 29.44 7.71
C LEU A 201 0.65 29.49 6.30
N ILE A 202 1.94 29.15 6.18
CA ILE A 202 2.68 29.20 4.92
C ILE A 202 3.22 27.81 4.56
N ASP A 203 3.71 27.69 3.32
CA ASP A 203 4.41 26.49 2.80
C ASP A 203 3.49 25.27 2.53
N PHE A 204 2.68 25.39 1.48
CA PHE A 204 1.80 24.34 0.97
C PHE A 204 2.50 23.39 -0.03
N ASP A 205 3.83 23.36 -0.09
CA ASP A 205 4.58 22.52 -1.04
C ASP A 205 4.32 21.02 -0.85
N THR A 206 3.99 20.60 0.39
CA THR A 206 3.64 19.21 0.72
C THR A 206 2.13 18.97 0.73
N ALA A 207 1.33 20.01 0.50
CA ALA A 207 -0.11 19.95 0.64
C ALA A 207 -0.73 19.02 -0.41
N ILE A 208 -1.80 18.35 -0.02
CA ILE A 208 -2.54 17.45 -0.90
C ILE A 208 -4.03 17.73 -0.81
N LYS A 209 -4.70 17.73 -1.96
CA LYS A 209 -6.15 17.76 -2.03
C LYS A 209 -6.71 16.35 -1.94
N ARG A 210 -7.54 16.12 -0.92
CA ARG A 210 -8.40 14.95 -0.77
C ARG A 210 -9.57 15.12 -1.74
N GLU A 211 -9.92 14.06 -2.45
CA GLU A 211 -11.21 14.02 -3.14
C GLU A 211 -12.30 14.07 -2.06
N LEU A 212 -13.01 15.20 -2.01
CA LEU A 212 -13.91 15.62 -0.91
C LEU A 212 -15.08 14.68 -0.62
N GLU A 213 -15.32 13.65 -1.42
CA GLU A 213 -16.58 12.93 -1.33
C GLU A 213 -16.69 11.90 -0.22
N LEU A 214 -15.66 11.39 0.47
CA LEU A 214 -15.91 10.29 1.43
C LEU A 214 -14.84 10.03 2.51
N GLY A 215 -14.14 11.02 3.04
CA GLY A 215 -13.30 10.82 4.23
C GLY A 215 -12.16 9.79 4.08
N VAL A 216 -11.83 9.38 2.84
CA VAL A 216 -10.81 8.37 2.53
C VAL A 216 -9.41 8.97 2.76
N PRO A 217 -8.49 8.23 3.40
CA PRO A 217 -7.12 8.68 3.60
C PRO A 217 -6.28 8.43 2.34
N VAL A 218 -5.38 9.36 2.01
CA VAL A 218 -4.67 9.39 0.71
C VAL A 218 -3.43 8.49 0.75
N ALA A 219 -3.33 7.50 -0.14
CA ALA A 219 -2.14 6.66 -0.30
C ALA A 219 -0.94 7.45 -0.85
N GLN A 220 0.24 7.29 -0.23
CA GLN A 220 1.42 8.14 -0.49
C GLN A 220 2.46 7.44 -1.37
N SER A 221 3.11 8.20 -2.27
CA SER A 221 4.22 7.75 -3.12
C SER A 221 5.61 8.22 -2.65
N LEU A 222 5.71 9.00 -1.57
CA LEU A 222 6.98 9.43 -0.94
C LEU A 222 6.73 9.93 0.48
N VAL A 223 7.60 9.57 1.42
CA VAL A 223 7.62 10.08 2.80
C VAL A 223 7.90 11.60 2.78
N MET A 224 7.03 12.39 3.42
CA MET A 224 7.15 13.85 3.51
C MET A 224 6.74 14.34 4.90
N GLY A 225 7.31 15.47 5.33
CA GLY A 225 7.08 16.08 6.63
C GLY A 225 8.34 16.12 7.49
N THR A 226 8.35 17.05 8.45
CA THR A 226 9.51 17.27 9.33
C THR A 226 9.49 16.30 10.52
N PRO A 227 10.55 15.51 10.76
CA PRO A 227 10.64 14.66 11.96
C PRO A 227 10.38 15.46 13.25
N GLY A 228 9.64 14.87 14.18
CA GLY A 228 9.21 15.56 15.41
C GLY A 228 7.92 16.37 15.25
N TYR A 229 7.47 16.70 14.04
CA TYR A 229 6.18 17.37 13.81
C TYR A 229 5.21 16.50 13.00
N ALA A 230 5.73 15.77 12.00
CA ALA A 230 4.94 14.84 11.22
C ALA A 230 4.59 13.60 12.07
N PRO A 231 3.34 13.13 12.01
CA PRO A 231 2.93 11.97 12.78
C PRO A 231 3.54 10.67 12.20
N PRO A 232 3.62 9.59 13.01
CA PRO A 232 4.28 8.34 12.62
C PRO A 232 3.72 7.74 11.33
N GLU A 233 2.40 7.78 11.13
CA GLU A 233 1.77 7.27 9.92
C GLU A 233 2.15 8.08 8.66
N GLN A 234 2.39 9.39 8.79
CA GLN A 234 2.87 10.21 7.68
C GLN A 234 4.34 9.90 7.36
N LEU A 235 5.17 9.76 8.39
CA LEU A 235 6.59 9.40 8.25
C LEU A 235 6.77 7.97 7.72
N ALA A 236 5.81 7.08 7.97
CA ALA A 236 5.77 5.73 7.43
C ALA A 236 5.14 5.66 6.02
N GLY A 237 4.78 6.80 5.41
CA GLY A 237 4.13 6.83 4.09
C GLY A 237 2.74 6.18 4.04
N ARG A 238 2.11 5.94 5.20
CA ARG A 238 0.77 5.36 5.31
C ARG A 238 -0.28 6.38 4.92
N THR A 239 -1.52 5.93 4.79
CA THR A 239 -2.63 6.83 4.49
C THR A 239 -2.87 7.79 5.66
N ILE A 240 -3.09 9.07 5.34
CA ILE A 240 -3.32 10.13 6.33
C ILE A 240 -4.66 10.81 6.11
N ASP A 241 -5.25 11.30 7.19
CA ASP A 241 -6.47 12.09 7.22
C ASP A 241 -6.23 13.45 7.91
N ALA A 242 -7.31 14.18 8.20
CA ALA A 242 -7.29 15.46 8.89
C ALA A 242 -6.60 15.42 10.26
N SER A 243 -6.61 14.27 10.94
CA SER A 243 -5.98 14.10 12.25
C SER A 243 -4.44 14.19 12.21
N ALA A 244 -3.84 14.08 11.03
CA ALA A 244 -2.39 14.26 10.84
C ALA A 244 -1.96 15.73 11.05
N ASP A 245 -2.71 16.69 10.49
CA ASP A 245 -2.46 18.12 10.73
C ASP A 245 -2.73 18.50 12.19
N LEU A 246 -3.70 17.85 12.85
CA LEU A 246 -3.96 18.04 14.27
C LEU A 246 -2.78 17.59 15.14
N TYR A 247 -2.16 16.46 14.80
CA TYR A 247 -0.94 16.02 15.47
C TYR A 247 0.19 17.06 15.32
N ALA A 248 0.40 17.55 14.09
CA ALA A 248 1.44 18.53 13.81
C ALA A 248 1.23 19.88 14.53
N ILE A 249 -0.02 20.32 14.67
CA ILE A 249 -0.39 21.48 15.50
C ILE A 249 -0.05 21.22 16.97
N ALA A 250 -0.40 20.06 17.51
CA ALA A 250 -0.08 19.75 18.91
C ALA A 250 1.42 19.65 19.17
N ALA A 251 2.18 19.07 18.23
CA ALA A 251 3.64 19.05 18.28
C ALA A 251 4.23 20.46 18.25
N THR A 252 3.65 21.35 17.44
CA THR A 252 3.98 22.78 17.41
C THR A 252 3.71 23.44 18.76
N CYS A 253 2.54 23.24 19.36
CA CYS A 253 2.21 23.79 20.68
C CYS A 253 3.17 23.28 21.77
N VAL A 254 3.48 21.98 21.80
CA VAL A 254 4.43 21.44 22.77
C VAL A 254 5.84 22.00 22.56
N ASN A 255 6.27 22.21 21.31
CA ASN A 255 7.54 22.86 21.04
C ASN A 255 7.59 24.29 21.59
N LEU A 256 6.52 25.06 21.43
CA LEU A 256 6.43 26.42 22.00
C LEU A 256 6.43 26.42 23.53
N LEU A 257 5.79 25.42 24.17
CA LEU A 257 5.73 25.28 25.63
C LEU A 257 7.06 24.80 26.25
N THR A 258 7.82 24.00 25.51
CA THR A 258 9.02 23.32 26.02
C THR A 258 10.33 23.89 25.49
N ALA A 259 10.27 24.70 24.42
CA ALA A 259 11.41 25.12 23.61
C ALA A 259 12.28 23.96 23.09
N ARG A 260 11.66 22.78 22.89
CA ARG A 260 12.28 21.55 22.38
C ARG A 260 11.34 20.91 21.37
N ASP A 261 11.84 20.48 20.21
CA ASP A 261 10.97 19.74 19.30
C ASP A 261 10.70 18.32 19.82
N LEU A 262 9.59 17.73 19.38
CA LEU A 262 9.19 16.40 19.83
C LEU A 262 10.18 15.32 19.38
N GLY A 263 10.94 15.53 18.31
CA GLY A 263 11.98 14.62 17.86
C GLY A 263 13.12 14.52 18.88
N GLU A 264 13.57 15.65 19.43
CA GLU A 264 14.52 15.68 20.54
C GLU A 264 13.97 14.95 21.78
N ILE A 265 12.69 15.17 22.12
CA ILE A 265 12.03 14.52 23.26
C ILE A 265 11.93 13.00 23.07
N ILE A 266 11.63 12.55 21.84
CA ILE A 266 11.53 11.11 21.49
C ILE A 266 12.91 10.44 21.46
N GLN A 267 13.98 11.16 21.16
CA GLN A 267 15.34 10.58 21.20
C GLN A 267 15.82 10.31 22.63
N ILE A 268 15.40 11.13 23.60
CA ILE A 268 15.81 10.98 25.01
C ILE A 268 14.85 10.12 25.85
N SER A 269 13.71 9.69 25.30
CA SER A 269 12.71 8.88 26.00
C SER A 269 11.92 8.01 25.02
N PRO A 270 11.67 6.73 25.33
CA PRO A 270 10.84 5.87 24.49
C PRO A 270 9.47 6.52 24.20
N SER A 271 8.94 6.35 22.98
CA SER A 271 7.67 6.98 22.56
C SER A 271 6.49 6.67 23.49
N SER A 272 6.51 5.53 24.18
CA SER A 272 5.53 5.14 25.21
C SER A 272 5.51 6.06 26.45
N GLN A 273 6.53 6.90 26.62
CA GLN A 273 6.66 7.85 27.73
C GLN A 273 6.46 9.32 27.30
N LEU A 274 6.19 9.59 26.02
CA LEU A 274 6.09 10.95 25.46
C LEU A 274 5.23 11.89 26.32
N ARG A 275 4.03 11.41 26.71
CA ARG A 275 3.09 12.13 27.60
C ARG A 275 3.73 12.61 28.90
N ARG A 276 4.54 11.77 29.54
CA ARG A 276 5.24 12.12 30.78
C ARG A 276 6.37 13.10 30.49
N THR A 277 7.20 12.79 29.52
CA THR A 277 8.45 13.52 29.24
C THR A 277 8.20 14.97 28.84
N TRP A 278 7.25 15.27 27.93
CA TRP A 278 7.03 16.66 27.51
C TRP A 278 6.44 17.52 28.64
N ARG A 279 5.58 16.93 29.50
CA ARG A 279 4.99 17.61 30.67
C ARG A 279 6.03 17.93 31.73
N GLU A 280 7.08 17.12 31.89
CA GLU A 280 8.21 17.43 32.77
C GLU A 280 8.98 18.69 32.31
N TYR A 281 9.05 18.93 31.00
CA TYR A 281 9.65 20.15 30.45
C TYR A 281 8.72 21.39 30.46
N ALA A 282 7.43 21.19 30.73
CA ALA A 282 6.41 22.24 30.80
C ALA A 282 5.47 22.03 32.01
N PRO A 283 6.00 22.07 33.26
CA PRO A 283 5.25 21.68 34.46
C PRO A 283 4.12 22.65 34.82
N ASN A 284 4.15 23.87 34.28
CA ASN A 284 3.17 24.93 34.57
C ASN A 284 1.94 24.89 33.65
N VAL A 285 1.86 23.92 32.73
CA VAL A 285 0.71 23.78 31.83
C VAL A 285 -0.45 23.13 32.57
N SER A 286 -1.64 23.70 32.45
CA SER A 286 -2.84 23.16 33.08
C SER A 286 -3.10 21.72 32.63
N PRO A 287 -3.64 20.87 33.51
CA PRO A 287 -4.05 19.51 33.14
C PRO A 287 -5.01 19.50 31.95
N ASP A 288 -5.81 20.56 31.80
CA ASP A 288 -6.81 20.70 30.75
C ASP A 288 -6.17 20.86 29.36
N LEU A 289 -5.31 21.86 29.17
CA LEU A 289 -4.60 22.02 27.89
C LEU A 289 -3.72 20.81 27.60
N ALA A 290 -3.02 20.31 28.63
CA ALA A 290 -2.12 19.19 28.45
C ALA A 290 -2.85 17.89 28.04
N ASN A 291 -4.08 17.65 28.53
CA ASN A 291 -4.88 16.50 28.10
C ASN A 291 -5.39 16.64 26.66
N ILE A 292 -5.70 17.86 26.21
CA ILE A 292 -6.08 18.14 24.82
C ILE A 292 -4.89 17.84 23.90
N LEU A 293 -3.71 18.38 24.23
CA LEU A 293 -2.48 18.16 23.45
C LEU A 293 -2.08 16.67 23.44
N ASP A 294 -2.19 15.96 24.56
CA ASP A 294 -1.91 14.51 24.60
C ASP A 294 -2.84 13.72 23.67
N LYS A 295 -4.13 14.05 23.64
CA LYS A 295 -5.08 13.37 22.76
C LYS A 295 -4.78 13.67 21.29
N MET A 296 -4.41 14.90 20.95
CA MET A 296 -3.96 15.28 19.60
C MET A 296 -2.65 14.58 19.20
N LEU A 297 -1.75 14.32 20.16
CA LEU A 297 -0.47 13.62 19.97
C LEU A 297 -0.55 12.09 20.04
N SER A 298 -1.74 11.50 20.11
CA SER A 298 -1.88 10.04 20.21
C SER A 298 -1.24 9.32 19.02
N HIS A 299 -0.56 8.20 19.28
CA HIS A 299 -0.01 7.35 18.22
C HIS A 299 -1.11 6.68 17.39
N ASP A 300 -2.23 6.30 18.00
CA ASP A 300 -3.40 5.76 17.30
C ASP A 300 -4.26 6.92 16.77
N THR A 301 -4.44 6.98 15.45
CA THR A 301 -5.23 8.03 14.78
C THR A 301 -6.68 8.04 15.22
N ARG A 302 -7.24 6.89 15.64
CA ARG A 302 -8.63 6.76 16.13
C ARG A 302 -8.83 7.38 17.50
N GLU A 303 -7.76 7.47 18.28
CA GLU A 303 -7.78 8.09 19.61
C GLU A 303 -7.60 9.62 19.54
N ARG A 304 -7.15 10.15 18.39
CA ARG A 304 -7.08 11.60 18.15
C ARG A 304 -8.48 12.19 17.95
N TYR A 305 -8.56 13.50 18.10
CA TYR A 305 -9.70 14.26 17.56
C TYR A 305 -9.76 14.08 16.05
N GLN A 306 -10.98 13.96 15.51
CA GLN A 306 -11.20 13.64 14.10
C GLN A 306 -11.40 14.89 13.22
N SER A 307 -11.56 16.06 13.84
CA SER A 307 -11.69 17.34 13.14
C SER A 307 -11.18 18.51 13.97
N ALA A 308 -10.77 19.59 13.30
CA ALA A 308 -10.44 20.85 13.96
C ALA A 308 -11.60 21.40 14.80
N GLN A 309 -12.83 21.24 14.30
CA GLN A 309 -14.04 21.66 14.99
C GLN A 309 -14.23 20.93 16.32
N GLU A 310 -13.93 19.62 16.38
CA GLU A 310 -14.02 18.84 17.62
C GLU A 310 -13.06 19.39 18.70
N VAL A 311 -11.87 19.86 18.30
CA VAL A 311 -10.90 20.49 19.22
C VAL A 311 -11.40 21.87 19.66
N LEU A 312 -11.86 22.70 18.73
CA LEU A 312 -12.44 24.02 19.02
C LEU A 312 -13.63 23.92 19.99
N ASP A 313 -14.52 22.95 19.78
CA ASP A 313 -15.67 22.71 20.65
C ASP A 313 -15.23 22.36 22.08
N VAL A 314 -14.16 21.57 22.25
CA VAL A 314 -13.64 21.24 23.58
C VAL A 314 -12.95 22.43 24.25
N LEU A 315 -12.30 23.30 23.47
CA LEU A 315 -11.73 24.56 23.96
C LEU A 315 -12.85 25.54 24.39
N ASP A 316 -13.94 25.63 23.64
CA ASP A 316 -15.05 26.57 23.86
C ASP A 316 -16.11 26.07 24.88
N ASP A 317 -16.43 24.77 24.95
CA ASP A 317 -17.38 24.17 25.93
C ASP A 317 -16.88 24.35 27.38
N LYS A 318 -15.56 24.47 27.57
CA LYS A 318 -14.97 24.78 28.87
C LYS A 318 -14.98 26.27 29.23
N GLN A 319 -15.06 27.18 28.24
CA GLN A 319 -15.30 28.61 28.51
C GLN A 319 -16.74 28.89 28.99
N LYS A 320 -17.70 27.98 28.74
CA LYS A 320 -19.14 28.18 29.01
C LYS A 320 -19.73 27.41 30.19
N ARG A 321 -18.94 26.85 31.12
CA ARG A 321 -19.50 26.03 32.21
C ARG A 321 -20.30 26.82 33.23
N ASN A 322 -21.62 26.84 33.04
CA ASN A 322 -22.60 26.78 34.13
C ASN A 322 -22.88 25.28 34.44
N PRO A 323 -22.50 24.76 35.62
CA PRO A 323 -22.46 23.31 35.91
C PRO A 323 -23.78 22.53 35.77
N LEU A 324 -24.93 23.21 35.83
CA LEU A 324 -26.25 22.59 35.87
C LEU A 324 -26.74 22.01 34.53
N GLU A 325 -26.25 22.53 33.40
CA GLU A 325 -26.80 22.21 32.07
C GLU A 325 -26.15 20.94 31.47
N TYR A 326 -24.88 20.71 31.80
CA TYR A 326 -24.15 19.48 31.49
C TYR A 326 -24.78 18.25 32.18
N LEU A 327 -25.19 18.40 33.45
CA LEU A 327 -25.79 17.29 34.22
C LEU A 327 -27.17 16.90 33.66
N LYS A 328 -27.99 17.89 33.26
CA LYS A 328 -29.29 17.66 32.62
C LYS A 328 -29.17 16.86 31.32
N ARG A 329 -28.22 17.22 30.44
CA ARG A 329 -28.00 16.50 29.15
C ARG A 329 -27.53 15.06 29.34
N LYS A 330 -26.69 14.80 30.35
CA LYS A 330 -26.18 13.45 30.65
C LYS A 330 -27.28 12.55 31.23
N ILE A 331 -28.12 13.09 32.12
CA ILE A 331 -29.28 12.38 32.69
C ILE A 331 -30.34 12.08 31.61
N LEU A 332 -30.60 13.03 30.70
CA LEU A 332 -31.53 12.84 29.57
C LEU A 332 -31.07 11.77 28.56
N LYS A 333 -29.75 11.64 28.33
CA LYS A 333 -29.19 10.56 27.50
C LYS A 333 -29.27 9.19 28.18
N LEU A 334 -29.09 9.14 29.49
CA LEU A 334 -29.17 7.90 30.27
C LEU A 334 -30.60 7.34 30.35
N LEU A 335 -31.60 8.22 30.45
CA LEU A 335 -33.02 7.84 30.52
C LEU A 335 -33.61 7.27 29.21
N LYS A 336 -32.94 7.42 28.06
CA LYS A 336 -33.40 6.90 26.76
C LYS A 336 -32.84 5.52 26.38
N SER A 337 -31.89 4.96 27.13
CA SER A 337 -31.35 3.62 26.84
C SER A 337 -32.05 2.55 27.69
N LYS A 338 -32.90 1.71 27.08
CA LYS A 338 -33.57 0.57 27.74
C LYS A 338 -32.62 -0.60 28.05
N ARG A 339 -31.40 -0.33 28.54
CA ARG A 339 -30.38 -1.35 28.86
C ARG A 339 -30.15 -1.55 30.37
N TRP A 340 -30.87 -0.84 31.23
CA TRP A 340 -30.54 -0.72 32.66
C TRP A 340 -31.24 -1.70 33.62
N ILE A 341 -32.10 -2.61 33.14
CA ILE A 341 -32.83 -3.55 34.03
C ILE A 341 -32.16 -4.93 34.13
N VAL A 342 -31.23 -5.30 33.24
CA VAL A 342 -30.68 -6.68 33.20
C VAL A 342 -29.34 -6.84 33.95
N PHE A 343 -28.60 -5.77 34.20
CA PHE A 343 -27.25 -5.85 34.78
C PHE A 343 -27.13 -5.93 36.32
N PRO A 344 -28.07 -5.48 37.17
CA PRO A 344 -27.86 -5.56 38.63
C PRO A 344 -28.13 -6.95 39.23
N VAL A 345 -28.91 -7.80 38.56
CA VAL A 345 -29.34 -9.10 39.12
C VAL A 345 -28.24 -10.17 38.99
N LEU A 346 -27.43 -10.11 37.93
CA LEU A 346 -26.40 -11.12 37.65
C LEU A 346 -25.09 -10.92 38.47
N ALA A 347 -24.80 -9.67 38.84
CA ALA A 347 -23.63 -9.33 39.66
C ALA A 347 -23.82 -9.70 41.15
N VAL A 348 -25.07 -9.72 41.63
CA VAL A 348 -25.39 -10.10 43.02
C VAL A 348 -25.40 -11.62 43.20
N LEU A 349 -25.79 -12.39 42.18
CA LEU A 349 -25.79 -13.86 42.23
C LEU A 349 -24.38 -14.47 42.16
N THR A 350 -23.44 -13.80 41.50
CA THR A 350 -22.04 -14.25 41.38
C THR A 350 -21.22 -13.96 42.64
N ALA A 351 -21.53 -12.88 43.36
CA ALA A 351 -20.87 -12.53 44.62
C ALA A 351 -21.22 -13.47 45.79
N ILE A 352 -22.41 -14.10 45.77
CA ILE A 352 -22.87 -15.00 46.85
C ILE A 352 -22.23 -16.40 46.76
N MET A 353 -21.77 -16.83 45.58
CA MET A 353 -21.18 -18.16 45.40
C MET A 353 -19.69 -18.26 45.79
N VAL A 354 -18.98 -17.13 45.92
CA VAL A 354 -17.52 -17.10 46.17
C VAL A 354 -17.16 -17.12 47.67
N PHE A 355 -18.13 -16.87 48.57
CA PHE A 355 -17.86 -16.76 50.01
C PHE A 355 -18.23 -17.99 50.87
N ALA A 356 -18.57 -19.14 50.27
CA ALA A 356 -19.11 -20.28 51.01
C ALA A 356 -18.24 -21.56 51.04
N ILE A 357 -16.95 -21.53 50.69
CA ILE A 357 -16.07 -22.71 50.87
C ILE A 357 -14.66 -22.30 51.32
N PRO A 358 -14.31 -22.48 52.61
CA PRO A 358 -12.96 -22.33 53.11
C PRO A 358 -12.28 -23.69 53.17
N ASP A 359 -11.47 -24.03 52.16
CA ASP A 359 -10.33 -24.94 52.36
C ASP A 359 -9.40 -24.97 51.15
N LEU A 360 -8.15 -25.39 51.39
CA LEU A 360 -7.09 -25.72 50.43
C LEU A 360 -6.09 -24.61 50.06
N GLY A 361 -5.55 -23.95 51.10
CA GLY A 361 -4.16 -23.53 51.08
C GLY A 361 -3.26 -24.66 51.57
N SER A 362 -2.56 -25.36 50.68
CA SER A 362 -1.28 -26.07 50.94
C SER A 362 -0.81 -26.85 49.71
N ARG A 363 0.52 -26.86 49.49
CA ARG A 363 1.36 -27.63 48.50
C ARG A 363 1.65 -26.84 47.20
N ILE A 364 2.87 -26.44 46.82
CA ILE A 364 4.21 -27.06 46.92
C ILE A 364 5.33 -26.00 46.84
N ILE A 365 6.37 -26.19 47.67
CA ILE A 365 7.76 -25.77 47.42
C ILE A 365 8.47 -27.01 46.86
N ALA A 366 9.16 -26.90 45.71
CA ALA A 366 10.37 -27.67 45.40
C ALA A 366 11.08 -27.14 44.14
N ILE A 367 12.38 -26.94 44.30
CA ILE A 367 13.39 -26.46 43.35
C ILE A 367 13.71 -27.55 42.30
N PHE A 368 13.95 -27.18 41.04
CA PHE A 368 15.01 -27.81 40.24
C PHE A 368 15.71 -26.80 39.33
N VAL A 369 17.04 -26.84 39.43
CA VAL A 369 18.03 -26.17 38.60
C VAL A 369 17.93 -26.72 37.18
N SER A 370 17.69 -25.86 36.20
CA SER A 370 17.87 -26.18 34.77
C SER A 370 19.30 -25.79 34.33
N PRO A 371 19.95 -26.56 33.43
CA PRO A 371 21.31 -26.27 32.97
C PRO A 371 21.35 -24.94 32.19
N PRO A 372 22.53 -24.33 32.00
CA PRO A 372 22.62 -23.11 31.19
C PRO A 372 22.13 -23.42 29.76
N PRO A 373 21.45 -22.47 29.09
CA PRO A 373 21.05 -22.65 27.70
C PRO A 373 22.29 -22.89 26.82
N PRO A 374 22.19 -23.70 25.74
CA PRO A 374 23.23 -23.70 24.71
C PRO A 374 23.37 -22.28 24.15
N ALA A 375 24.60 -21.93 23.78
CA ALA A 375 25.00 -20.58 23.42
C ALA A 375 24.06 -19.91 22.41
N PRO A 376 23.73 -18.61 22.59
CA PRO A 376 23.07 -17.84 21.55
C PRO A 376 23.97 -17.78 20.31
N CYS A 377 23.34 -17.67 19.14
CA CYS A 377 23.94 -17.51 17.82
C CYS A 377 25.34 -16.89 17.87
N SER A 378 26.34 -17.69 17.54
CA SER A 378 27.73 -17.27 17.45
C SER A 378 27.93 -16.33 16.26
N GLU A 379 28.37 -15.11 16.56
CA GLU A 379 29.45 -14.39 15.86
C GLU A 379 29.42 -14.24 14.33
N TYR A 380 28.24 -14.32 13.71
CA TYR A 380 27.95 -13.69 12.42
C TYR A 380 26.63 -12.94 12.55
N SER A 381 26.72 -11.60 12.55
CA SER A 381 25.68 -10.65 12.18
C SER A 381 24.24 -11.18 12.13
N CYS A 382 23.43 -10.95 13.17
CA CYS A 382 22.00 -10.66 12.95
C CYS A 382 21.90 -9.23 12.41
N ASP A 383 22.46 -9.04 11.22
CA ASP A 383 22.32 -7.86 10.41
C ASP A 383 21.51 -8.31 9.19
N ILE A 384 20.52 -7.49 8.81
CA ILE A 384 19.61 -7.67 7.67
C ILE A 384 18.46 -8.67 7.98
N GLY A 385 17.16 -8.32 7.95
CA GLY A 385 16.52 -7.38 7.05
C GLY A 385 16.43 -7.93 5.62
N ASP A 386 16.65 -9.24 5.44
CA ASP A 386 16.90 -9.90 4.15
C ASP A 386 15.63 -10.45 3.49
N GLY A 387 14.47 -10.28 4.12
CA GLY A 387 13.18 -10.63 3.56
C GLY A 387 12.81 -12.10 3.64
N PHE A 388 13.46 -12.92 4.47
CA PHE A 388 13.08 -14.32 4.72
C PHE A 388 12.54 -14.53 6.14
N SER A 389 11.61 -15.46 6.32
CA SER A 389 11.10 -15.81 7.66
C SER A 389 10.47 -17.19 7.73
N TRP A 390 10.86 -18.00 8.72
CA TRP A 390 10.09 -19.15 9.22
C TRP A 390 9.09 -18.76 10.31
N GLY A 391 9.14 -17.52 10.79
CA GLY A 391 8.43 -17.02 11.97
C GLY A 391 9.29 -16.13 12.86
N GLU A 392 10.55 -15.90 12.49
CA GLU A 392 11.51 -15.02 13.15
C GLU A 392 11.44 -13.54 12.72
N ASP A 393 10.76 -13.23 11.62
CA ASP A 393 10.52 -11.86 11.16
C ASP A 393 9.06 -11.65 10.72
N ILE A 394 8.56 -10.42 10.83
CA ILE A 394 7.23 -10.04 10.33
C ILE A 394 7.42 -9.34 8.99
N LEU A 395 7.08 -10.04 7.91
CA LEU A 395 7.20 -9.56 6.55
C LEU A 395 5.98 -8.72 6.14
N ILE A 396 4.78 -9.03 6.66
CA ILE A 396 3.55 -8.24 6.43
C ILE A 396 3.29 -7.32 7.63
N GLU A 397 4.01 -6.20 7.66
CA GLU A 397 4.00 -5.26 8.78
C GLU A 397 2.61 -4.63 9.04
N THR A 398 1.75 -4.53 8.02
CA THR A 398 0.41 -3.94 8.12
C THR A 398 -0.54 -4.70 9.04
N LYS A 399 -0.25 -5.98 9.36
CA LYS A 399 -1.05 -6.83 10.26
C LYS A 399 -0.35 -7.11 11.60
N THR A 400 0.63 -6.29 11.97
CA THR A 400 1.37 -6.47 13.22
C THR A 400 0.49 -6.21 14.44
N SER A 401 0.54 -7.10 15.42
CA SER A 401 -0.01 -6.91 16.76
C SER A 401 1.03 -7.25 17.84
N PRO A 402 0.85 -6.81 19.10
CA PRO A 402 1.75 -7.17 20.19
C PRO A 402 1.93 -8.68 20.35
N GLU A 403 0.86 -9.45 20.15
CA GLU A 403 0.87 -10.91 20.22
C GLU A 403 1.66 -11.51 19.04
N LYS A 404 1.50 -11.00 17.81
CA LYS A 404 2.29 -11.47 16.66
C LYS A 404 3.78 -11.19 16.86
N GLN A 405 4.13 -10.02 17.41
CA GLN A 405 5.51 -9.67 17.78
C GLN A 405 6.06 -10.56 18.89
N ALA A 406 5.26 -10.83 19.93
CA ALA A 406 5.63 -11.73 21.02
C ALA A 406 5.83 -13.17 20.52
N GLY A 407 4.98 -13.63 19.59
CA GLY A 407 5.11 -14.92 18.93
C GLY A 407 6.41 -15.04 18.14
N THR A 408 6.72 -14.03 17.34
CA THR A 408 7.97 -13.93 16.56
C THR A 408 9.20 -13.95 17.47
N LYS A 409 9.18 -13.16 18.54
CA LYS A 409 10.27 -13.12 19.54
C LYS A 409 10.44 -14.46 20.27
N ALA A 410 9.35 -15.15 20.57
CA ALA A 410 9.38 -16.47 21.18
C ALA A 410 9.95 -17.51 20.21
N PHE A 411 9.60 -17.43 18.93
CA PHE A 411 10.12 -18.28 17.86
C PHE A 411 11.65 -18.13 17.73
N ILE A 412 12.16 -16.89 17.68
CA ILE A 412 13.61 -16.59 17.68
C ILE A 412 14.31 -17.25 18.88
N GLY A 413 13.68 -17.17 20.05
CA GLY A 413 14.23 -17.75 21.28
C GLY A 413 14.10 -19.28 21.39
N GLY A 414 13.62 -19.97 20.36
CA GLY A 414 13.34 -21.42 20.39
C GLY A 414 12.22 -21.82 21.35
N LYS A 415 11.41 -20.86 21.83
CA LYS A 415 10.30 -21.08 22.77
C LYS A 415 9.01 -21.33 22.00
N TYR A 416 8.95 -22.44 21.27
CA TYR A 416 7.89 -22.71 20.30
C TYR A 416 6.50 -22.82 20.93
N GLU A 417 6.37 -23.37 22.14
CA GLU A 417 5.09 -23.42 22.85
C GLU A 417 4.57 -22.01 23.18
N LEU A 418 5.46 -21.10 23.58
CA LEU A 418 5.10 -19.70 23.80
C LEU A 418 4.78 -18.99 22.47
N ALA A 419 5.49 -19.31 21.40
CA ALA A 419 5.19 -18.78 20.07
C ALA A 419 3.79 -19.20 19.61
N ILE A 420 3.42 -20.47 19.80
CA ILE A 420 2.10 -21.04 19.49
C ILE A 420 0.99 -20.27 20.21
N GLU A 421 1.12 -20.07 21.53
CA GLU A 421 0.08 -19.37 22.30
C GLU A 421 -0.11 -17.91 21.84
N ASN A 422 0.99 -17.22 21.53
CA ASN A 422 0.95 -15.85 21.04
C ASN A 422 0.33 -15.75 19.63
N PHE A 423 0.73 -16.61 18.69
CA PHE A 423 0.14 -16.62 17.35
C PHE A 423 -1.33 -17.02 17.36
N LYS A 424 -1.75 -17.98 18.21
CA LYS A 424 -3.18 -18.30 18.41
C LYS A 424 -3.97 -17.10 18.93
N THR A 425 -3.43 -16.40 19.91
CA THR A 425 -4.08 -15.19 20.47
C THR A 425 -4.23 -14.10 19.41
N HIS A 426 -3.21 -13.90 18.58
CA HIS A 426 -3.30 -13.00 17.43
C HIS A 426 -4.41 -13.41 16.45
N LEU A 427 -4.41 -14.68 16.01
CA LEU A 427 -5.34 -15.22 15.02
C LEU A 427 -6.79 -15.28 15.51
N ALA A 428 -7.02 -15.43 16.81
CA ALA A 428 -8.36 -15.34 17.40
C ALA A 428 -9.02 -13.97 17.12
N ASN A 429 -8.21 -12.90 17.12
CA ASN A 429 -8.66 -11.53 16.83
C ASN A 429 -8.50 -11.14 15.36
N ASN A 430 -7.55 -11.77 14.65
CA ASN A 430 -7.18 -11.46 13.26
C ASN A 430 -7.17 -12.74 12.41
N PRO A 431 -8.32 -13.41 12.20
CA PRO A 431 -8.38 -14.71 11.52
C PRO A 431 -7.90 -14.65 10.06
N ASN A 432 -7.95 -13.48 9.43
CA ASN A 432 -7.50 -13.26 8.06
C ASN A 432 -6.00 -12.87 7.98
N ASP A 433 -5.12 -13.43 8.81
CA ASP A 433 -3.65 -13.22 8.72
C ASP A 433 -2.95 -14.53 8.31
N PRO A 434 -2.71 -14.75 7.00
CA PRO A 434 -2.13 -16.00 6.53
C PRO A 434 -0.65 -16.15 6.90
N GLU A 435 0.09 -15.05 7.08
CA GLU A 435 1.48 -15.10 7.55
C GLU A 435 1.53 -15.64 9.00
N ALA A 436 0.67 -15.10 9.88
CA ALA A 436 0.60 -15.57 11.26
C ALA A 436 0.14 -17.04 11.35
N LEU A 437 -0.75 -17.49 10.46
CA LEU A 437 -1.16 -18.90 10.41
C LEU A 437 -0.02 -19.82 9.94
N ILE A 438 0.80 -19.38 8.98
CA ILE A 438 2.00 -20.11 8.59
C ILE A 438 3.00 -20.18 9.75
N TYR A 439 3.23 -19.07 10.46
CA TYR A 439 4.15 -19.05 11.61
C TYR A 439 3.65 -19.90 12.78
N LEU A 440 2.34 -19.92 13.04
CA LEU A 440 1.73 -20.87 13.97
C LEU A 440 2.06 -22.31 13.57
N ASN A 441 1.77 -22.68 12.31
CA ASN A 441 2.09 -24.02 11.78
C ASN A 441 3.58 -24.35 11.86
N ASN A 442 4.45 -23.38 11.58
CA ASN A 442 5.89 -23.57 11.65
C ASN A 442 6.38 -23.82 13.08
N ALA A 443 5.81 -23.11 14.07
CA ALA A 443 6.12 -23.30 15.48
C ALA A 443 5.67 -24.68 15.98
N ILE A 444 4.49 -25.13 15.55
CA ILE A 444 3.98 -26.49 15.85
C ILE A 444 4.90 -27.54 15.22
N ALA A 445 5.28 -27.36 13.96
CA ALA A 445 6.16 -28.27 13.26
C ALA A 445 7.56 -28.35 13.89
N ALA A 446 8.07 -27.24 14.42
CA ALA A 446 9.37 -27.19 15.09
C ALA A 446 9.44 -28.08 16.35
N LEU A 447 8.31 -28.36 17.01
CA LEU A 447 8.25 -29.28 18.16
C LEU A 447 8.50 -30.75 17.79
N THR A 448 8.42 -31.11 16.50
CA THR A 448 8.55 -32.50 16.04
C THR A 448 9.98 -32.96 15.73
N ASN A 449 10.98 -32.10 15.97
CA ASN A 449 12.43 -32.32 15.74
C ASN A 449 12.88 -32.66 14.31
N ASN A 450 11.99 -32.97 13.36
CA ASN A 450 12.35 -33.23 11.94
C ASN A 450 11.23 -32.86 10.94
N PRO A 451 10.87 -31.56 10.86
CA PRO A 451 9.87 -31.09 9.92
C PRO A 451 10.34 -31.18 8.46
N ILE A 452 9.39 -31.36 7.54
CA ILE A 452 9.60 -31.22 6.10
C ILE A 452 9.56 -29.74 5.75
N LYS A 453 10.47 -29.27 4.90
CA LYS A 453 10.62 -27.85 4.61
C LYS A 453 10.37 -27.55 3.15
N ILE A 454 9.49 -26.59 2.90
CA ILE A 454 9.29 -25.95 1.60
C ILE A 454 9.44 -24.43 1.76
N ALA A 455 9.47 -23.72 0.65
CA ALA A 455 9.48 -22.26 0.66
C ALA A 455 8.31 -21.68 -0.15
N ALA A 456 7.96 -20.44 0.17
CA ALA A 456 7.03 -19.59 -0.54
C ALA A 456 7.75 -18.30 -0.92
N SER A 457 7.87 -17.99 -2.22
CA SER A 457 8.44 -16.74 -2.70
C SER A 457 7.34 -15.87 -3.30
N ILE A 458 7.16 -14.68 -2.75
CA ILE A 458 6.06 -13.78 -3.11
C ILE A 458 6.46 -12.31 -2.97
N PRO A 459 5.89 -11.40 -3.77
CA PRO A 459 6.12 -9.97 -3.65
C PRO A 459 5.33 -9.40 -2.46
N ILE A 460 6.01 -8.89 -1.45
CA ILE A 460 5.40 -8.24 -0.27
C ILE A 460 5.80 -6.76 -0.27
N ASP A 461 4.82 -5.88 -0.48
CA ASP A 461 4.99 -4.43 -0.33
C ASP A 461 4.98 -4.01 1.14
N LEU A 462 5.96 -3.21 1.56
CA LEU A 462 6.00 -2.69 2.93
C LEU A 462 4.97 -1.58 3.19
N ASN A 463 4.48 -0.90 2.14
CA ASN A 463 3.76 0.37 2.27
C ASN A 463 2.32 0.38 1.68
N ASN A 464 1.85 -0.72 1.09
CA ASN A 464 0.50 -0.83 0.51
C ASN A 464 -0.21 -2.05 1.10
N GLU A 465 -1.55 -2.05 1.08
CA GLU A 465 -2.32 -3.27 1.36
C GLU A 465 -1.84 -4.39 0.42
N THR A 466 -1.14 -5.37 0.99
CA THR A 466 -0.51 -6.48 0.28
C THR A 466 -1.53 -7.53 -0.14
N ILE A 467 -2.47 -7.12 -0.98
CA ILE A 467 -3.63 -7.93 -1.38
C ILE A 467 -3.16 -9.22 -2.05
N LEU A 468 -2.24 -9.15 -3.02
CA LEU A 468 -1.74 -10.32 -3.76
C LEU A 468 -0.97 -11.30 -2.86
N SER A 469 -0.04 -10.81 -2.04
CA SER A 469 0.74 -11.68 -1.16
C SER A 469 -0.14 -12.40 -0.15
N GLN A 470 -1.15 -11.73 0.39
CA GLN A 470 -2.11 -12.35 1.30
C GLN A 470 -2.99 -13.38 0.59
N GLU A 471 -3.44 -13.12 -0.63
CA GLU A 471 -4.23 -14.09 -1.42
C GLU A 471 -3.45 -15.37 -1.67
N THR A 472 -2.21 -15.27 -2.15
CA THR A 472 -1.33 -16.43 -2.35
C THR A 472 -1.03 -17.15 -1.03
N LEU A 473 -0.66 -16.42 0.03
CA LEU A 473 -0.35 -17.03 1.33
C LEU A 473 -1.54 -17.71 1.98
N ARG A 474 -2.79 -17.25 1.75
CA ARG A 474 -3.98 -17.93 2.25
C ARG A 474 -4.06 -19.37 1.74
N GLY A 475 -3.82 -19.57 0.45
CA GLY A 475 -3.84 -20.91 -0.14
C GLY A 475 -2.80 -21.82 0.49
N ILE A 476 -1.58 -21.30 0.66
CA ILE A 476 -0.45 -22.02 1.25
C ILE A 476 -0.72 -22.36 2.72
N ALA A 477 -1.15 -21.37 3.51
CA ALA A 477 -1.43 -21.51 4.92
C ALA A 477 -2.55 -22.52 5.19
N GLN A 478 -3.60 -22.52 4.36
CA GLN A 478 -4.71 -23.46 4.47
C GLN A 478 -4.25 -24.90 4.20
N ALA A 479 -3.57 -25.15 3.08
CA ALA A 479 -3.07 -26.49 2.74
C ALA A 479 -2.03 -26.99 3.74
N GLN A 480 -1.15 -26.12 4.25
CA GLN A 480 -0.21 -26.45 5.33
C GLN A 480 -0.95 -26.87 6.60
N SER A 481 -1.98 -26.11 7.00
CA SER A 481 -2.81 -26.40 8.18
C SER A 481 -3.54 -27.74 8.06
N GLU A 482 -4.14 -28.00 6.91
CA GLU A 482 -4.80 -29.26 6.59
C GLU A 482 -3.83 -30.45 6.64
N TYR A 483 -2.63 -30.28 6.08
CA TYR A 483 -1.61 -31.32 6.15
C TYR A 483 -1.11 -31.54 7.58
N ASN A 484 -0.83 -30.49 8.35
CA ASN A 484 -0.18 -30.64 9.65
C ASN A 484 -1.12 -31.25 10.69
N CYS A 485 -2.29 -30.66 10.87
CA CYS A 485 -3.16 -30.97 12.01
C CYS A 485 -4.63 -31.16 11.61
N GLY A 486 -5.00 -30.84 10.37
CA GLY A 486 -6.39 -30.75 9.93
C GLY A 486 -6.98 -29.37 10.21
N ILE A 487 -7.75 -28.82 9.26
CA ILE A 487 -8.18 -27.42 9.37
C ILE A 487 -9.24 -27.20 10.44
N ASP A 488 -10.24 -28.09 10.54
CA ASP A 488 -11.29 -28.00 11.55
C ASP A 488 -10.69 -28.05 12.97
N TYR A 489 -9.67 -28.90 13.12
CA TYR A 489 -8.90 -29.00 14.36
C TYR A 489 -8.13 -27.70 14.67
N ILE A 490 -7.45 -27.10 13.70
CA ILE A 490 -6.71 -25.84 13.93
C ILE A 490 -7.67 -24.68 14.24
N VAL A 491 -8.78 -24.56 13.51
CA VAL A 491 -9.77 -23.48 13.71
C VAL A 491 -10.42 -23.56 15.09
N ASP A 492 -10.81 -24.76 15.53
CA ASP A 492 -11.37 -24.96 16.87
C ASP A 492 -10.31 -24.75 17.95
N LYS A 493 -9.09 -25.26 17.76
CA LYS A 493 -8.02 -25.16 18.76
C LYS A 493 -7.36 -23.79 18.84
N ILE A 494 -7.49 -22.91 17.84
CA ILE A 494 -7.15 -21.49 18.00
C ILE A 494 -7.92 -20.87 19.17
N LYS A 495 -9.13 -21.38 19.47
CA LYS A 495 -9.98 -20.91 20.59
C LYS A 495 -9.71 -21.64 21.92
N GLU A 496 -8.96 -22.75 21.91
CA GLU A 496 -8.71 -23.61 23.08
C GLU A 496 -7.21 -23.70 23.45
N LYS A 497 -6.85 -24.29 24.60
CA LYS A 497 -5.47 -24.29 25.13
C LYS A 497 -4.58 -25.49 24.75
N THR A 498 -5.08 -26.51 24.07
CA THR A 498 -4.29 -27.73 23.76
C THR A 498 -4.31 -28.07 22.27
N LEU A 499 -3.13 -28.25 21.68
CA LEU A 499 -2.95 -28.61 20.27
C LEU A 499 -2.06 -29.87 20.17
N ASP A 500 -2.61 -30.97 19.68
CA ASP A 500 -1.95 -32.27 19.51
C ASP A 500 -2.14 -32.78 18.07
N CYS A 501 -1.14 -32.53 17.21
CA CYS A 501 -1.16 -32.92 15.82
C CYS A 501 -0.59 -34.34 15.66
N LYS A 502 -1.43 -35.29 15.23
CA LYS A 502 -1.13 -36.74 15.25
C LYS A 502 -0.02 -37.21 14.28
N LYS A 503 0.55 -36.34 13.43
CA LYS A 503 1.51 -36.72 12.38
C LYS A 503 2.97 -36.61 12.87
N LYS A 504 3.81 -37.57 12.45
CA LYS A 504 5.23 -37.69 12.85
C LYS A 504 6.17 -36.66 12.21
N ARG A 505 5.85 -36.15 11.02
CA ARG A 505 6.62 -35.12 10.31
C ARG A 505 5.65 -34.07 9.80
N LEU A 506 5.83 -32.84 10.24
CA LEU A 506 4.98 -31.70 9.88
C LEU A 506 5.69 -30.83 8.85
N LEU A 507 4.92 -30.07 8.08
CA LEU A 507 5.38 -29.15 7.05
C LEU A 507 5.67 -27.77 7.64
N GLN A 508 6.87 -27.26 7.38
CA GLN A 508 7.27 -25.87 7.56
C GLN A 508 7.35 -25.16 6.22
N VAL A 509 6.95 -23.89 6.19
CA VAL A 509 7.03 -23.02 5.02
C VAL A 509 7.85 -21.78 5.36
N GLN A 510 8.99 -21.59 4.70
CA GLN A 510 9.72 -20.32 4.76
C GLN A 510 9.09 -19.33 3.80
N ILE A 511 8.79 -18.11 4.24
CA ILE A 511 8.31 -17.04 3.36
C ILE A 511 9.50 -16.19 2.94
N ALA A 512 9.60 -15.84 1.66
CA ALA A 512 10.57 -14.91 1.11
C ALA A 512 9.88 -13.75 0.37
N ASN A 513 10.34 -12.53 0.65
CA ASN A 513 9.87 -11.30 0.01
C ASN A 513 10.71 -10.97 -1.24
N GLU A 514 10.05 -10.96 -2.40
CA GLU A 514 10.62 -10.60 -3.70
C GLU A 514 10.85 -9.10 -3.91
N ARG A 515 10.27 -8.22 -3.09
CA ARG A 515 10.40 -6.77 -3.25
C ARG A 515 11.52 -6.19 -2.40
N HIS A 516 12.33 -5.32 -3.02
CA HIS A 516 13.39 -4.61 -2.33
C HIS A 516 12.82 -3.47 -1.47
N LYS A 517 13.33 -3.26 -0.24
CA LYS A 517 12.83 -2.23 0.71
C LYS A 517 12.87 -0.79 0.16
N VAL A 518 13.64 -0.54 -0.90
CA VAL A 518 13.94 0.81 -1.41
C VAL A 518 13.27 1.11 -2.77
N ASN A 519 13.03 0.11 -3.63
CA ASN A 519 12.70 0.32 -5.06
C ASN A 519 11.67 -0.69 -5.61
N ALA A 520 10.45 -0.74 -5.06
CA ALA A 520 9.42 -1.70 -5.50
C ALA A 520 8.94 -1.55 -6.97
N SER A 521 9.26 -0.44 -7.66
CA SER A 521 8.72 -0.10 -8.99
C SER A 521 9.65 -0.39 -10.17
N ASN A 522 10.86 -0.92 -9.96
CA ASN A 522 11.78 -1.26 -11.05
C ASN A 522 11.76 -2.78 -11.33
N SER A 523 11.13 -3.18 -12.44
CA SER A 523 11.00 -4.60 -12.83
C SER A 523 12.35 -5.31 -12.99
N SER A 524 13.39 -4.62 -13.47
CA SER A 524 14.74 -5.19 -13.62
C SER A 524 15.42 -5.50 -12.28
N GLU A 525 15.20 -4.66 -11.27
CA GLU A 525 15.73 -4.90 -9.91
C GLU A 525 14.97 -6.03 -9.20
N ASN A 526 13.65 -6.14 -9.45
CA ASN A 526 12.84 -7.22 -8.90
C ASN A 526 13.23 -8.61 -9.46
N VAL A 527 13.55 -8.72 -10.75
CA VAL A 527 14.05 -9.98 -11.34
C VAL A 527 15.39 -10.38 -10.71
N LYS A 528 16.32 -9.43 -10.56
CA LYS A 528 17.60 -9.70 -9.89
C LYS A 528 17.39 -10.19 -8.45
N ARG A 529 16.44 -9.57 -7.73
CA ARG A 529 16.10 -9.98 -6.37
C ARG A 529 15.53 -11.40 -6.32
N VAL A 530 14.71 -11.78 -7.31
CA VAL A 530 14.24 -13.17 -7.47
C VAL A 530 15.38 -14.14 -7.69
N GLU A 531 16.37 -13.79 -8.50
CA GLU A 531 17.56 -14.63 -8.70
C GLU A 531 18.37 -14.79 -7.40
N GLU A 532 18.52 -13.73 -6.60
CA GLU A 532 19.16 -13.79 -5.28
C GLU A 532 18.41 -14.75 -4.34
N ILE A 533 17.08 -14.62 -4.28
CA ILE A 533 16.23 -15.51 -3.46
C ILE A 533 16.36 -16.97 -3.91
N ALA A 534 16.31 -17.21 -5.22
CA ALA A 534 16.43 -18.56 -5.75
C ALA A 534 17.79 -19.20 -5.41
N ASN A 535 18.88 -18.43 -5.47
CA ASN A 535 20.19 -18.89 -5.06
C ASN A 535 20.25 -19.24 -3.56
N GLU A 536 19.61 -18.44 -2.69
CA GLU A 536 19.55 -18.75 -1.24
C GLU A 536 18.76 -20.02 -0.96
N PHE A 537 17.64 -20.26 -1.65
CA PHE A 537 16.90 -21.52 -1.49
C PHE A 537 17.71 -22.74 -1.96
N VAL A 538 18.45 -22.64 -3.08
CA VAL A 538 19.30 -23.75 -3.56
C VAL A 538 20.44 -24.08 -2.60
N LYS A 539 20.98 -23.08 -1.87
CA LYS A 539 21.97 -23.30 -0.81
C LYS A 539 21.38 -24.09 0.36
N ASN A 540 20.11 -23.87 0.68
CA ASN A 540 19.42 -24.58 1.75
C ASN A 540 18.89 -25.94 1.29
N LYS A 541 19.74 -26.97 1.34
CA LYS A 541 19.42 -28.35 0.94
C LYS A 541 18.30 -29.03 1.74
N SER A 542 17.78 -28.40 2.79
CA SER A 542 16.61 -28.92 3.53
C SER A 542 15.27 -28.57 2.88
N ILE A 543 15.23 -27.55 2.02
CA ILE A 543 14.04 -27.17 1.25
C ILE A 543 13.89 -28.14 0.08
N ILE A 544 12.71 -28.72 -0.10
CA ILE A 544 12.46 -29.69 -1.19
C ILE A 544 11.69 -29.10 -2.37
N GLY A 545 11.04 -27.95 -2.18
CA GLY A 545 10.25 -27.30 -3.21
C GLY A 545 9.87 -25.88 -2.83
N VAL A 546 9.52 -25.09 -3.84
CA VAL A 546 9.19 -23.68 -3.75
C VAL A 546 7.82 -23.44 -4.41
N ILE A 547 6.95 -22.75 -3.70
CA ILE A 547 5.67 -22.24 -4.22
C ILE A 547 5.86 -20.76 -4.57
N GLY A 548 5.48 -20.38 -5.79
CA GLY A 548 5.88 -19.12 -6.40
C GLY A 548 6.65 -19.41 -7.70
N HIS A 549 7.39 -18.49 -8.28
CA HIS A 549 7.23 -17.05 -8.17
C HIS A 549 5.97 -16.64 -8.97
N PRO A 550 5.21 -15.60 -8.56
CA PRO A 550 3.86 -15.39 -9.08
C PRO A 550 3.78 -14.72 -10.46
N SER A 551 4.80 -13.99 -10.92
CA SER A 551 4.84 -13.55 -12.32
C SER A 551 5.53 -14.60 -13.19
N SER A 552 5.10 -14.72 -14.45
CA SER A 552 5.76 -15.64 -15.41
C SER A 552 7.22 -15.29 -15.64
N GLU A 553 7.58 -14.00 -15.55
CA GLU A 553 8.95 -13.51 -15.65
C GLU A 553 9.80 -13.96 -14.46
N HIS A 554 9.28 -13.83 -13.24
CA HIS A 554 9.98 -14.28 -12.03
C HIS A 554 10.09 -15.82 -12.01
N ALA A 555 9.04 -16.53 -12.43
CA ALA A 555 9.06 -17.98 -12.51
C ALA A 555 10.14 -18.48 -13.49
N ALA A 556 10.30 -17.82 -14.63
CA ALA A 556 11.35 -18.15 -15.60
C ALA A 556 12.76 -17.93 -15.05
N ALA A 557 13.00 -16.77 -14.44
CA ALA A 557 14.30 -16.42 -13.85
C ALA A 557 14.71 -17.42 -12.76
N ALA A 558 13.78 -17.77 -11.88
CA ALA A 558 14.05 -18.72 -10.81
C ALA A 558 14.15 -20.17 -11.30
N ALA A 559 13.31 -20.60 -12.26
CA ALA A 559 13.35 -21.96 -12.80
C ALA A 559 14.69 -22.31 -13.44
N GLN A 560 15.38 -21.32 -14.03
CA GLN A 560 16.74 -21.50 -14.54
C GLN A 560 17.74 -21.87 -13.43
N ILE A 561 17.60 -21.27 -12.25
CA ILE A 561 18.48 -21.49 -11.09
C ILE A 561 18.11 -22.79 -10.37
N TYR A 562 16.82 -23.08 -10.22
CA TYR A 562 16.33 -24.31 -9.58
C TYR A 562 16.52 -25.58 -10.40
N LYS A 563 16.93 -25.45 -11.67
CA LYS A 563 17.11 -26.56 -12.59
C LYS A 563 17.89 -27.70 -11.94
N ASP A 564 17.27 -28.87 -11.87
CA ASP A 564 17.81 -30.10 -11.27
C ASP A 564 18.04 -30.08 -9.75
N GLU A 565 17.71 -28.97 -9.06
CA GLU A 565 17.94 -28.76 -7.63
C GLU A 565 16.64 -28.70 -6.82
N LEU A 566 15.67 -27.88 -7.24
CA LEU A 566 14.42 -27.62 -6.50
C LEU A 566 13.20 -27.69 -7.41
N VAL A 567 12.11 -28.25 -6.89
CA VAL A 567 10.80 -28.20 -7.56
C VAL A 567 10.20 -26.81 -7.40
N LEU A 568 9.80 -26.18 -8.50
CA LEU A 568 9.06 -24.93 -8.52
C LEU A 568 7.62 -25.19 -8.94
N ILE A 569 6.64 -24.76 -8.14
CA ILE A 569 5.23 -24.79 -8.50
C ILE A 569 4.68 -23.37 -8.48
N SER A 570 4.48 -22.79 -9.67
CA SER A 570 3.97 -21.43 -9.80
C SER A 570 2.43 -21.42 -9.85
N PRO A 571 1.74 -20.78 -8.89
CA PRO A 571 0.29 -20.72 -8.88
C PRO A 571 -0.29 -19.68 -9.84
N ASP A 572 0.51 -18.72 -10.29
CA ASP A 572 0.03 -17.51 -10.96
C ASP A 572 0.60 -17.34 -12.39
N SER A 573 1.57 -18.17 -12.81
CA SER A 573 2.15 -18.09 -14.16
C SER A 573 1.24 -18.72 -15.24
N THR A 574 0.77 -17.91 -16.18
CA THR A 574 -0.13 -18.31 -17.28
C THR A 574 0.56 -18.39 -18.65
N VAL A 575 1.76 -17.81 -18.81
CA VAL A 575 2.46 -17.73 -20.10
C VAL A 575 2.71 -19.12 -20.70
N VAL A 576 2.48 -19.30 -22.01
CA VAL A 576 2.75 -20.57 -22.72
C VAL A 576 4.24 -20.95 -22.63
N ARG A 577 4.54 -22.24 -22.55
CA ARG A 577 5.90 -22.74 -22.21
C ARG A 577 7.02 -22.25 -23.13
N LYS A 578 6.70 -22.09 -24.41
CA LYS A 578 7.63 -21.61 -25.43
C LYS A 578 6.95 -20.50 -26.24
N ASN A 579 7.41 -19.28 -26.04
CA ASN A 579 7.09 -18.15 -26.90
C ASN A 579 8.37 -17.34 -27.18
N ASN A 580 8.22 -16.20 -27.86
CA ASN A 580 9.34 -15.32 -28.20
C ASN A 580 9.81 -14.42 -27.04
N TYR A 581 9.15 -14.48 -25.88
CA TYR A 581 9.32 -13.51 -24.78
C TYR A 581 9.88 -14.14 -23.50
N ILE A 582 9.46 -15.36 -23.17
CA ILE A 582 9.79 -16.07 -21.94
C ILE A 582 9.93 -17.56 -22.26
N ASN A 583 11.00 -18.19 -21.77
CA ASN A 583 11.18 -19.63 -21.81
C ASN A 583 10.82 -20.24 -20.45
N LEU A 584 9.85 -21.15 -20.42
CA LEU A 584 9.44 -21.89 -19.22
C LEU A 584 9.62 -23.41 -19.38
N ASN A 585 10.38 -23.87 -20.38
CA ASN A 585 10.60 -25.30 -20.62
C ASN A 585 11.67 -25.88 -19.67
N TYR A 586 11.32 -26.00 -18.38
CA TYR A 586 12.19 -26.52 -17.33
C TYR A 586 11.57 -27.73 -16.65
N ASP A 587 12.40 -28.75 -16.40
CA ASP A 587 11.86 -30.05 -15.96
C ASP A 587 11.29 -30.06 -14.53
N TYR A 588 11.74 -29.12 -13.71
CA TYR A 588 11.34 -28.98 -12.32
C TYR A 588 10.29 -27.87 -12.12
N LEU A 589 9.81 -27.25 -13.21
CA LEU A 589 8.79 -26.20 -13.17
C LEU A 589 7.39 -26.76 -13.48
N PHE A 590 6.50 -26.63 -12.51
CA PHE A 590 5.09 -26.94 -12.60
C PHE A 590 4.25 -25.68 -12.40
N ARG A 591 2.99 -25.69 -12.87
CA ARG A 591 2.05 -24.60 -12.58
C ARG A 591 0.64 -25.11 -12.37
N THR A 592 -0.09 -24.52 -11.43
CA THR A 592 -1.48 -24.88 -11.14
C THR A 592 -2.50 -24.00 -11.84
N SER A 593 -2.08 -22.84 -12.35
CA SER A 593 -2.89 -21.96 -13.20
C SER A 593 -3.15 -22.55 -14.59
N SER A 594 -4.24 -22.12 -15.23
CA SER A 594 -4.49 -22.35 -16.66
C SER A 594 -3.60 -21.46 -17.54
N THR A 595 -3.46 -21.79 -18.83
CA THR A 595 -2.53 -21.08 -19.72
C THR A 595 -3.18 -19.87 -20.39
N ASP A 596 -2.36 -18.95 -20.92
CA ASP A 596 -2.80 -17.84 -21.78
C ASP A 596 -3.57 -18.36 -23.00
N TYR A 597 -3.21 -19.54 -23.50
CA TYR A 597 -3.90 -20.18 -24.62
C TYR A 597 -5.31 -20.60 -24.22
N THR A 598 -5.45 -21.26 -23.06
CA THR A 598 -6.76 -21.60 -22.49
C THR A 598 -7.64 -20.35 -22.38
N ALA A 599 -7.12 -19.30 -21.74
CA ALA A 599 -7.85 -18.06 -21.49
C ALA A 599 -8.25 -17.33 -22.78
N ALA A 600 -7.33 -17.20 -23.73
CA ALA A 600 -7.61 -16.58 -25.03
C ALA A 600 -8.63 -17.39 -25.84
N SER A 601 -8.49 -18.72 -25.88
CA SER A 601 -9.43 -19.61 -26.55
C SER A 601 -10.83 -19.51 -25.96
N ASP A 602 -10.96 -19.50 -24.65
CA ASP A 602 -12.26 -19.38 -23.99
C ASP A 602 -12.93 -18.04 -24.29
N LEU A 603 -12.18 -16.94 -24.20
CA LEU A 603 -12.70 -15.60 -24.49
C LEU A 603 -13.18 -15.49 -25.94
N ILE A 604 -12.39 -16.00 -26.90
CA ILE A 604 -12.73 -15.99 -28.33
C ILE A 604 -13.95 -16.86 -28.59
N ASN A 605 -13.96 -18.11 -28.11
CA ASN A 605 -15.11 -18.99 -28.27
C ASN A 605 -16.37 -18.35 -27.69
N TYR A 606 -16.27 -17.77 -26.49
CA TYR A 606 -17.40 -17.10 -25.85
C TYR A 606 -17.99 -15.96 -26.68
N ILE A 607 -17.17 -15.05 -27.20
CA ILE A 607 -17.70 -13.91 -27.96
C ILE A 607 -18.33 -14.32 -29.28
N TYR A 608 -17.77 -15.32 -29.96
CA TYR A 608 -18.27 -15.76 -31.26
C TYR A 608 -19.50 -16.66 -31.14
N ASP A 609 -19.53 -17.56 -30.15
CA ASP A 609 -20.66 -18.46 -29.92
C ASP A 609 -21.89 -17.68 -29.40
N ASN A 610 -21.66 -16.53 -28.75
CA ASN A 610 -22.71 -15.62 -28.27
C ASN A 610 -22.90 -14.37 -29.16
N SER A 611 -22.40 -14.39 -30.40
CA SER A 611 -22.59 -13.31 -31.37
C SER A 611 -23.34 -13.79 -32.60
N THR A 612 -24.28 -12.98 -33.08
CA THR A 612 -24.96 -13.22 -34.36
C THR A 612 -24.08 -12.86 -35.57
N ARG A 613 -23.03 -12.06 -35.35
CA ARG A 613 -22.03 -11.67 -36.34
C ARG A 613 -20.74 -12.46 -36.15
N GLN A 614 -20.14 -12.90 -37.25
CA GLN A 614 -18.86 -13.61 -37.29
C GLN A 614 -17.71 -12.71 -37.79
N ASP A 615 -18.00 -11.44 -38.09
CA ASP A 615 -17.06 -10.42 -38.57
C ASP A 615 -16.82 -9.35 -37.48
N LEU A 616 -16.50 -9.79 -36.26
CA LEU A 616 -16.30 -8.90 -35.12
C LEU A 616 -15.01 -8.09 -35.28
N LYS A 617 -15.10 -6.76 -35.16
CA LYS A 617 -13.93 -5.89 -35.09
C LYS A 617 -13.37 -5.86 -33.67
N ILE A 618 -12.09 -6.19 -33.53
CA ILE A 618 -11.42 -6.29 -32.23
C ILE A 618 -10.27 -5.28 -32.17
N ALA A 619 -10.17 -4.55 -31.06
CA ALA A 619 -9.01 -3.75 -30.69
C ALA A 619 -8.41 -4.27 -29.38
N MET A 620 -7.13 -3.97 -29.14
CA MET A 620 -6.40 -4.44 -27.96
C MET A 620 -5.76 -3.28 -27.21
N ILE A 621 -5.75 -3.37 -25.88
CA ILE A 621 -4.97 -2.53 -24.99
C ILE A 621 -4.07 -3.45 -24.19
N GLY A 622 -2.77 -3.19 -24.21
CA GLY A 622 -1.82 -3.93 -23.39
C GLY A 622 -0.56 -3.11 -23.13
N ASP A 623 0.35 -3.61 -22.30
CA ASP A 623 1.56 -2.91 -21.90
C ASP A 623 2.82 -3.56 -22.47
N GLU A 624 3.99 -3.10 -22.02
CA GLU A 624 5.29 -3.56 -22.50
C GLU A 624 5.78 -4.86 -21.87
N THR A 625 5.08 -5.40 -20.88
CA THR A 625 5.54 -6.58 -20.16
C THR A 625 5.56 -7.81 -21.07
N PRO A 626 6.56 -8.70 -20.90
CA PRO A 626 6.57 -10.02 -21.52
C PRO A 626 5.25 -10.78 -21.37
N TYR A 627 4.60 -10.70 -20.19
CA TYR A 627 3.25 -11.25 -19.99
C TYR A 627 2.21 -10.66 -20.96
N SER A 628 2.06 -9.32 -21.01
CA SER A 628 1.07 -8.66 -21.89
C SER A 628 1.31 -8.98 -23.37
N LYS A 629 2.58 -9.00 -23.80
CA LYS A 629 2.99 -9.37 -25.15
C LYS A 629 2.63 -10.83 -25.49
N SER A 630 2.93 -11.76 -24.58
CA SER A 630 2.55 -13.18 -24.71
C SER A 630 1.05 -13.33 -24.91
N PHE A 631 0.25 -12.75 -24.02
CA PHE A 631 -1.20 -12.92 -24.06
C PHE A 631 -1.81 -12.33 -25.34
N ARG A 632 -1.38 -11.13 -25.77
CA ARG A 632 -1.85 -10.53 -27.02
C ARG A 632 -1.51 -11.38 -28.25
N ASP A 633 -0.30 -11.92 -28.32
CA ASP A 633 0.11 -12.74 -29.45
C ASP A 633 -0.62 -14.08 -29.49
N VAL A 634 -0.80 -14.72 -28.33
CA VAL A 634 -1.61 -15.93 -28.22
C VAL A 634 -3.05 -15.65 -28.64
N PHE A 635 -3.65 -14.55 -28.17
CA PHE A 635 -5.00 -14.16 -28.57
C PHE A 635 -5.11 -13.92 -30.08
N LYS A 636 -4.16 -13.18 -30.67
CA LYS A 636 -4.12 -12.96 -32.13
C LYS A 636 -4.01 -14.29 -32.89
N ASN A 637 -3.12 -15.18 -32.47
CA ASN A 637 -2.94 -16.48 -33.13
C ASN A 637 -4.21 -17.33 -33.07
N VAL A 638 -4.89 -17.38 -31.92
CA VAL A 638 -6.16 -18.11 -31.78
C VAL A 638 -7.25 -17.49 -32.67
N LEU A 639 -7.31 -16.15 -32.75
CA LEU A 639 -8.25 -15.44 -33.60
C LEU A 639 -8.01 -15.71 -35.10
N GLU A 640 -6.76 -15.60 -35.55
CA GLU A 640 -6.36 -15.85 -36.94
C GLU A 640 -6.67 -17.30 -37.38
N ASN A 641 -6.40 -18.27 -36.50
CA ASN A 641 -6.70 -19.68 -36.75
C ASN A 641 -8.22 -19.94 -36.86
N ARG A 642 -9.06 -19.16 -36.19
CA ARG A 642 -10.52 -19.28 -36.29
C ARG A 642 -11.04 -18.68 -37.60
N ASN A 643 -10.57 -17.49 -37.97
CA ASN A 643 -11.13 -16.74 -39.11
C ASN A 643 -10.47 -17.06 -40.45
N ASN A 644 -9.36 -17.81 -40.47
CA ASN A 644 -8.54 -18.07 -41.66
C ASN A 644 -8.04 -16.79 -42.36
N THR A 645 -7.99 -15.66 -41.64
CA THR A 645 -7.59 -14.35 -42.14
C THR A 645 -6.74 -13.62 -41.11
N ARG A 646 -5.70 -12.91 -41.58
CA ARG A 646 -4.94 -11.97 -40.74
C ARG A 646 -5.73 -10.68 -40.62
N GLU A 647 -6.48 -10.53 -39.54
CA GLU A 647 -7.14 -9.27 -39.22
C GLU A 647 -6.13 -8.26 -38.67
N THR A 648 -6.15 -7.04 -39.19
CA THR A 648 -5.40 -5.93 -38.60
C THR A 648 -6.09 -5.47 -37.32
N VAL A 649 -5.51 -5.85 -36.18
CA VAL A 649 -5.99 -5.45 -34.85
C VAL A 649 -5.28 -4.17 -34.41
N ASN A 650 -6.04 -3.10 -34.14
CA ASN A 650 -5.50 -1.88 -33.55
C ASN A 650 -5.03 -2.17 -32.12
N VAL A 651 -3.81 -1.73 -31.78
CA VAL A 651 -3.22 -1.95 -30.45
C VAL A 651 -2.85 -0.60 -29.82
N CYS A 652 -3.42 -0.31 -28.64
CA CYS A 652 -2.86 0.68 -27.73
C CYS A 652 -1.81 0.00 -26.85
N GLN A 653 -0.58 0.50 -26.93
CA GLN A 653 0.54 0.03 -26.13
C GLN A 653 0.81 1.02 -24.99
N VAL A 654 0.55 0.59 -23.77
CA VAL A 654 0.63 1.43 -22.58
C VAL A 654 2.05 1.35 -22.00
N SER A 655 2.72 2.50 -21.91
CA SER A 655 4.03 2.55 -21.25
C SER A 655 3.92 2.38 -19.74
N SER A 656 4.84 1.62 -19.14
CA SER A 656 4.85 1.32 -17.70
C SER A 656 4.83 2.62 -16.88
N ASN A 657 3.85 2.78 -16.00
CA ASN A 657 3.59 3.98 -15.17
C ASN A 657 3.01 5.20 -15.90
N SER A 658 2.48 5.04 -17.12
CA SER A 658 1.79 6.09 -17.87
C SER A 658 0.39 5.63 -18.28
N ARG A 659 -0.49 6.58 -18.59
CA ARG A 659 -1.82 6.35 -19.18
C ARG A 659 -1.84 6.52 -20.69
N ILE A 660 -0.65 6.76 -21.28
CA ILE A 660 -0.49 7.14 -22.67
C ILE A 660 -0.24 5.89 -23.52
N CYS A 661 -0.97 5.80 -24.62
CA CYS A 661 -0.72 4.84 -25.69
C CYS A 661 0.49 5.33 -26.52
N SER A 662 1.62 4.62 -26.45
CA SER A 662 2.88 5.01 -27.09
C SER A 662 2.79 5.10 -28.61
N ASP A 663 1.90 4.31 -29.22
CA ASP A 663 1.86 4.12 -30.66
C ASP A 663 0.80 4.99 -31.36
N SER A 664 -0.01 5.72 -30.60
CA SER A 664 -1.11 6.55 -31.11
C SER A 664 -0.92 8.01 -30.73
N ASN A 665 -0.22 8.82 -31.53
CA ASN A 665 -0.24 10.30 -31.50
C ASN A 665 -0.27 11.00 -30.11
N ASN A 666 0.31 10.42 -29.05
CA ASN A 666 0.18 10.86 -27.64
C ASN A 666 -1.26 10.87 -27.06
N GLN A 667 -2.14 10.00 -27.54
CA GLN A 667 -3.48 9.78 -26.97
C GLN A 667 -3.41 8.92 -25.71
N ASP A 668 -4.31 9.19 -24.74
CA ASP A 668 -4.48 8.34 -23.57
C ASP A 668 -5.43 7.16 -23.84
N ILE A 669 -5.54 6.24 -22.88
CA ILE A 669 -6.43 5.07 -22.95
C ILE A 669 -7.89 5.47 -23.25
N SER A 670 -8.39 6.57 -22.67
CA SER A 670 -9.77 7.01 -22.87
C SER A 670 -9.98 7.54 -24.29
N ASP A 671 -9.03 8.29 -24.82
CA ASP A 671 -9.03 8.76 -26.21
C ASP A 671 -8.95 7.61 -27.22
N PHE A 672 -8.14 6.59 -26.93
CA PHE A 672 -8.07 5.38 -27.75
C PHE A 672 -9.43 4.66 -27.80
N ILE A 673 -10.04 4.41 -26.63
CA ILE A 673 -11.35 3.74 -26.57
C ILE A 673 -12.42 4.53 -27.33
N LYS A 674 -12.39 5.87 -27.23
CA LYS A 674 -13.31 6.74 -27.97
C LYS A 674 -13.08 6.66 -29.48
N THR A 675 -11.83 6.64 -29.92
CA THR A 675 -11.47 6.48 -31.34
C THR A 675 -11.96 5.13 -31.88
N GLU A 676 -11.84 4.07 -31.09
CA GLU A 676 -12.32 2.74 -31.48
C GLU A 676 -13.86 2.66 -31.50
N GLU A 677 -14.55 3.41 -30.63
CA GLU A 677 -16.00 3.58 -30.71
C GLU A 677 -16.42 4.25 -32.03
N ASP A 678 -15.72 5.30 -32.45
CA ASP A 678 -15.94 5.98 -33.74
C ASP A 678 -15.64 5.05 -34.94
N ASN A 679 -14.65 4.15 -34.81
CA ASN A 679 -14.30 3.13 -35.81
C ASN A 679 -15.30 1.95 -35.86
N LYS A 680 -16.32 1.95 -35.00
CA LYS A 680 -17.33 0.88 -34.84
C LYS A 680 -16.69 -0.45 -34.45
N THR A 681 -15.68 -0.42 -33.58
CA THR A 681 -15.10 -1.62 -32.98
C THR A 681 -16.16 -2.33 -32.13
N ASP A 682 -16.20 -3.66 -32.18
CA ASP A 682 -17.19 -4.48 -31.47
C ASP A 682 -16.66 -4.89 -30.07
N VAL A 683 -15.36 -5.17 -29.98
CA VAL A 683 -14.71 -5.74 -28.78
C VAL A 683 -13.38 -5.04 -28.49
N ILE A 684 -13.12 -4.77 -27.21
CA ILE A 684 -11.80 -4.35 -26.70
C ILE A 684 -11.23 -5.42 -25.78
N LEU A 685 -10.05 -5.93 -26.10
CA LEU A 685 -9.28 -6.82 -25.24
C LEU A 685 -8.35 -6.01 -24.32
N LEU A 686 -8.42 -6.26 -23.03
CA LEU A 686 -7.56 -5.72 -21.98
C LEU A 686 -6.54 -6.78 -21.55
N ALA A 687 -5.36 -6.73 -22.17
CA ALA A 687 -4.24 -7.64 -21.97
C ALA A 687 -3.15 -6.93 -21.17
N LEU A 688 -3.39 -6.63 -19.89
CA LEU A 688 -2.52 -5.80 -19.06
C LEU A 688 -1.98 -6.61 -17.89
N ASP A 689 -0.70 -6.40 -17.56
CA ASP A 689 -0.14 -6.84 -16.29
C ASP A 689 -0.93 -6.27 -15.10
N PHE A 690 -0.86 -6.98 -13.98
CA PHE A 690 -1.56 -6.64 -12.74
C PHE A 690 -1.28 -5.20 -12.27
N GLU A 691 -0.02 -4.74 -12.29
CA GLU A 691 0.32 -3.39 -11.81
C GLU A 691 -0.13 -2.33 -12.80
N THR A 692 0.02 -2.56 -14.11
CA THR A 692 -0.50 -1.62 -15.12
C THR A 692 -2.02 -1.53 -15.05
N SER A 693 -2.71 -2.67 -14.92
CA SER A 693 -4.17 -2.73 -14.80
C SER A 693 -4.67 -1.96 -13.58
N LYS A 694 -3.99 -2.09 -12.43
CA LYS A 694 -4.32 -1.36 -11.20
C LYS A 694 -4.26 0.16 -11.40
N ILE A 695 -3.26 0.65 -12.14
CA ILE A 695 -3.09 2.09 -12.43
C ILE A 695 -4.16 2.59 -13.41
N ALA A 696 -4.44 1.81 -14.45
CA ALA A 696 -5.33 2.18 -15.55
C ALA A 696 -6.82 1.88 -15.29
N ALA A 697 -7.16 1.18 -14.19
CA ALA A 697 -8.52 0.78 -13.83
C ALA A 697 -9.57 1.88 -13.97
N ARG A 698 -9.27 3.12 -13.54
CA ARG A 698 -10.20 4.25 -13.63
C ARG A 698 -10.48 4.67 -15.07
N ASP A 699 -9.46 4.62 -15.92
CA ASP A 699 -9.56 5.09 -17.31
C ASP A 699 -10.45 4.12 -18.11
N PHE A 700 -10.32 2.80 -17.89
CA PHE A 700 -11.22 1.80 -18.49
C PHE A 700 -12.65 1.98 -17.99
N VAL A 701 -12.84 2.06 -16.66
CA VAL A 701 -14.17 2.13 -16.07
C VAL A 701 -14.94 3.36 -16.54
N ASN A 702 -14.29 4.52 -16.66
CA ASN A 702 -14.94 5.72 -17.18
C ASN A 702 -15.46 5.53 -18.61
N SER A 703 -14.71 4.81 -19.45
CA SER A 703 -15.10 4.53 -20.83
C SER A 703 -16.23 3.48 -20.95
N LEU A 704 -16.49 2.67 -19.92
CA LEU A 704 -17.58 1.68 -19.93
C LEU A 704 -18.98 2.30 -19.91
N LYS A 705 -19.13 3.54 -19.42
CA LYS A 705 -20.44 4.17 -19.15
C LYS A 705 -21.30 4.37 -20.40
N SER A 706 -20.70 4.85 -21.48
CA SER A 706 -21.40 5.15 -22.74
C SER A 706 -21.21 4.08 -23.81
N SER A 707 -20.17 3.25 -23.67
CA SER A 707 -19.75 2.33 -24.71
C SER A 707 -20.78 1.23 -24.98
N LYS A 708 -20.99 0.91 -26.25
CA LYS A 708 -21.74 -0.29 -26.69
C LYS A 708 -20.86 -1.53 -26.86
N MET A 709 -19.54 -1.37 -26.79
CA MET A 709 -18.57 -2.44 -27.00
C MET A 709 -18.58 -3.45 -25.84
N LYS A 710 -18.14 -4.68 -26.15
CA LYS A 710 -17.78 -5.68 -25.13
C LYS A 710 -16.32 -5.54 -24.74
N PHE A 711 -16.01 -5.75 -23.48
CA PHE A 711 -14.66 -5.71 -22.94
C PHE A 711 -14.26 -7.11 -22.49
N LEU A 712 -13.13 -7.59 -22.98
CA LEU A 712 -12.55 -8.87 -22.59
C LEU A 712 -11.30 -8.59 -21.76
N GLY A 713 -11.09 -9.33 -20.68
CA GLY A 713 -9.95 -9.15 -19.78
C GLY A 713 -9.13 -10.43 -19.64
N SER A 714 -7.81 -10.26 -19.65
CA SER A 714 -6.88 -11.23 -19.07
C SER A 714 -6.99 -11.27 -17.53
N ASP A 715 -6.41 -12.26 -16.90
CA ASP A 715 -6.42 -12.45 -15.44
C ASP A 715 -5.73 -11.28 -14.69
N GLY A 716 -4.81 -10.55 -15.32
CA GLY A 716 -4.22 -9.32 -14.76
C GLY A 716 -5.23 -8.21 -14.47
N VAL A 717 -6.39 -8.23 -15.14
CA VAL A 717 -7.49 -7.27 -14.93
C VAL A 717 -8.37 -7.62 -13.73
N TYR A 718 -8.24 -8.85 -13.20
CA TYR A 718 -8.92 -9.28 -11.98
C TYR A 718 -8.21 -8.69 -10.75
N ASN A 719 -8.61 -7.49 -10.34
CA ASN A 719 -8.04 -6.83 -9.16
C ASN A 719 -9.04 -5.88 -8.46
N LEU A 720 -8.78 -5.58 -7.19
CA LEU A 720 -9.64 -4.70 -6.39
C LEU A 720 -9.67 -3.24 -6.91
N ALA A 721 -8.68 -2.80 -7.68
CA ALA A 721 -8.69 -1.43 -8.21
C ALA A 721 -9.77 -1.25 -9.30
N LEU A 722 -9.99 -2.26 -10.16
CA LEU A 722 -11.11 -2.29 -11.09
C LEU A 722 -12.45 -2.16 -10.34
N ILE A 723 -12.61 -2.99 -9.31
CA ILE A 723 -13.81 -3.06 -8.50
C ILE A 723 -14.06 -1.74 -7.76
N ASN A 724 -13.03 -1.18 -7.13
CA ASN A 724 -13.11 0.11 -6.45
C ASN A 724 -13.39 1.26 -7.43
N ALA A 725 -12.84 1.20 -8.64
CA ALA A 725 -13.15 2.17 -9.70
C ALA A 725 -14.63 2.09 -10.10
N LEU A 726 -15.17 0.88 -10.31
CA LEU A 726 -16.59 0.66 -10.63
C LEU A 726 -17.53 1.16 -9.52
N LYS A 727 -17.20 0.90 -8.24
CA LYS A 727 -17.97 1.42 -7.09
C LYS A 727 -17.93 2.94 -7.03
N LYS A 728 -16.74 3.53 -7.20
CA LYS A 728 -16.55 4.98 -7.13
C LYS A 728 -17.28 5.72 -8.24
N THR A 729 -17.31 5.18 -9.46
CA THR A 729 -17.97 5.81 -10.61
C THR A 729 -19.47 5.56 -10.66
N LYS A 730 -19.99 4.65 -9.82
CA LYS A 730 -21.42 4.23 -9.79
C LYS A 730 -21.90 3.76 -11.16
N ILE A 731 -21.02 3.12 -11.93
CA ILE A 731 -21.35 2.58 -13.25
C ILE A 731 -21.91 1.19 -13.07
N ASN A 732 -23.16 1.01 -13.49
CA ASN A 732 -23.77 -0.31 -13.63
C ASN A 732 -23.43 -0.87 -15.02
N LEU A 733 -22.65 -1.94 -15.04
CA LEU A 733 -22.34 -2.63 -16.29
C LEU A 733 -23.57 -3.37 -16.80
N ARG A 734 -23.75 -3.38 -18.12
CA ARG A 734 -24.73 -4.27 -18.76
C ARG A 734 -24.26 -5.71 -18.53
N LYS A 735 -25.22 -6.65 -18.50
CA LYS A 735 -24.92 -8.08 -18.44
C LYS A 735 -23.90 -8.45 -19.52
N GLU A 736 -22.86 -9.20 -19.15
CA GLU A 736 -21.78 -9.63 -20.07
C GLU A 736 -21.07 -8.47 -20.81
N GLN A 737 -21.10 -7.24 -20.30
CA GLN A 737 -20.37 -6.12 -20.89
C GLN A 737 -18.86 -6.25 -20.70
N MET A 738 -18.43 -6.80 -19.56
CA MET A 738 -17.03 -7.04 -19.25
C MET A 738 -16.85 -8.48 -18.76
N ILE A 739 -16.02 -9.23 -19.47
CA ILE A 739 -15.78 -10.65 -19.24
C ILE A 739 -14.29 -10.86 -19.04
N ILE A 740 -13.90 -11.55 -17.98
CA ILE A 740 -12.50 -11.79 -17.63
C ILE A 740 -12.26 -13.29 -17.59
N ALA A 741 -11.17 -13.74 -18.20
CA ALA A 741 -10.68 -15.10 -18.04
C ALA A 741 -9.84 -15.19 -16.76
N VAL A 742 -10.16 -16.15 -15.89
CA VAL A 742 -9.42 -16.42 -14.65
C VAL A 742 -9.20 -17.92 -14.46
N PRO A 743 -8.12 -18.35 -13.78
CA PRO A 743 -7.82 -19.77 -13.60
C PRO A 743 -8.89 -20.55 -12.82
N TRP A 744 -9.62 -19.86 -11.94
CA TRP A 744 -10.66 -20.46 -11.10
C TRP A 744 -11.62 -19.37 -10.62
N HIS A 745 -12.85 -19.74 -10.24
CA HIS A 745 -13.74 -18.84 -9.51
C HIS A 745 -14.67 -19.64 -8.60
N ARG A 746 -15.01 -19.05 -7.45
CA ARG A 746 -15.94 -19.63 -6.48
C ARG A 746 -17.32 -19.91 -7.09
N SER A 747 -17.97 -20.95 -6.57
CA SER A 747 -19.31 -21.39 -6.93
C SER A 747 -20.38 -20.43 -6.40
N LYS A 748 -21.44 -20.17 -7.20
CA LYS A 748 -22.54 -19.26 -6.84
C LYS A 748 -23.46 -19.81 -5.74
N GLU A 749 -23.69 -21.11 -5.74
CA GLU A 749 -24.67 -21.79 -4.86
C GLU A 749 -23.95 -22.64 -3.81
N SER A 750 -24.50 -22.69 -2.60
CA SER A 750 -23.92 -23.46 -1.48
C SER A 750 -23.86 -24.96 -1.75
N GLU A 751 -24.77 -25.51 -2.56
CA GLU A 751 -24.88 -26.95 -2.83
C GLU A 751 -23.78 -27.50 -3.75
N ASN A 752 -23.06 -26.63 -4.48
CA ASN A 752 -22.02 -27.00 -5.45
C ASN A 752 -20.62 -26.54 -5.05
N ARG A 753 -20.42 -26.19 -3.77
CA ARG A 753 -19.13 -25.73 -3.25
C ARG A 753 -18.20 -26.91 -3.01
N SER A 754 -16.94 -26.76 -3.40
CA SER A 754 -15.92 -27.74 -3.03
C SER A 754 -15.64 -27.71 -1.52
N GLU A 755 -15.00 -28.76 -1.02
CA GLU A 755 -14.56 -28.83 0.37
C GLU A 755 -13.62 -27.67 0.72
N PHE A 756 -12.73 -27.30 -0.21
CA PHE A 756 -11.84 -26.15 -0.12
C PHE A 756 -12.63 -24.84 0.07
N GLU A 757 -13.65 -24.59 -0.76
CA GLU A 757 -14.46 -23.36 -0.69
C GLU A 757 -15.13 -23.21 0.69
N THR A 758 -15.69 -24.31 1.20
CA THR A 758 -16.40 -24.32 2.48
C THR A 758 -15.45 -24.01 3.64
N LYS A 759 -14.29 -24.68 3.68
CA LYS A 759 -13.27 -24.48 4.72
C LYS A 759 -12.61 -23.12 4.64
N ALA A 760 -12.37 -22.62 3.43
CA ALA A 760 -11.72 -21.35 3.21
C ALA A 760 -12.59 -20.17 3.67
N GLU A 761 -13.91 -20.20 3.44
CA GLU A 761 -14.83 -19.16 3.93
C GLU A 761 -14.86 -19.10 5.46
N GLU A 762 -14.89 -20.26 6.12
CA GLU A 762 -14.87 -20.34 7.59
C GLU A 762 -13.54 -19.84 8.17
N LEU A 763 -12.42 -20.28 7.59
CA LEU A 763 -11.08 -19.95 8.04
C LEU A 763 -10.78 -18.45 7.87
N TRP A 764 -10.97 -17.92 6.65
CA TRP A 764 -10.50 -16.59 6.31
C TRP A 764 -11.47 -15.48 6.65
N LYS A 765 -12.76 -15.80 6.87
CA LYS A 765 -13.84 -14.82 7.10
C LYS A 765 -13.79 -13.65 6.10
N SER A 766 -13.39 -13.96 4.87
CA SER A 766 -13.09 -13.01 3.81
C SER A 766 -13.31 -13.69 2.47
N GLN A 767 -13.52 -12.89 1.41
CA GLN A 767 -13.64 -13.43 0.07
C GLN A 767 -12.29 -13.98 -0.39
N ILE A 768 -12.29 -15.21 -0.90
CA ILE A 768 -11.17 -15.84 -1.56
C ILE A 768 -11.30 -15.68 -3.07
N ASN A 769 -10.17 -15.72 -3.77
CA ASN A 769 -10.13 -15.66 -5.22
C ASN A 769 -9.27 -16.78 -5.80
N TRP A 770 -9.03 -16.70 -7.11
CA TRP A 770 -8.27 -17.70 -7.84
C TRP A 770 -6.82 -17.83 -7.38
N ARG A 771 -6.16 -16.75 -6.91
CA ARG A 771 -4.78 -16.83 -6.39
C ARG A 771 -4.72 -17.68 -5.13
N THR A 772 -5.71 -17.53 -4.24
CA THR A 772 -5.86 -18.41 -3.06
C THR A 772 -6.03 -19.86 -3.50
N ALA A 773 -6.92 -20.12 -4.47
CA ALA A 773 -7.22 -21.48 -4.96
C ALA A 773 -6.01 -22.14 -5.64
N MET A 774 -5.29 -21.42 -6.50
CA MET A 774 -4.14 -21.98 -7.23
C MET A 774 -2.93 -22.18 -6.31
N ALA A 775 -2.72 -21.32 -5.31
CA ALA A 775 -1.67 -21.49 -4.31
C ALA A 775 -1.98 -22.64 -3.33
N TYR A 776 -3.26 -22.83 -3.00
CA TYR A 776 -3.73 -24.02 -2.27
C TYR A 776 -3.42 -25.29 -3.07
N ASP A 777 -3.81 -25.33 -4.35
CA ASP A 777 -3.52 -26.47 -5.24
C ASP A 777 -2.03 -26.74 -5.36
N ALA A 778 -1.20 -25.70 -5.46
CA ALA A 778 0.26 -25.83 -5.55
C ALA A 778 0.86 -26.47 -4.29
N THR A 779 0.30 -26.14 -3.12
CA THR A 779 0.72 -26.75 -1.85
C THR A 779 0.15 -28.16 -1.70
N GLN A 780 -1.10 -28.39 -2.13
CA GLN A 780 -1.78 -29.67 -1.97
C GLN A 780 -1.14 -30.80 -2.78
N VAL A 781 -0.63 -30.51 -3.98
CA VAL A 781 0.08 -31.53 -4.75
C VAL A 781 1.37 -31.97 -4.04
N ILE A 782 2.06 -31.06 -3.34
CA ILE A 782 3.25 -31.39 -2.54
C ILE A 782 2.83 -32.26 -1.36
N THR A 783 1.86 -31.82 -0.55
CA THR A 783 1.42 -32.54 0.66
C THR A 783 0.86 -33.92 0.34
N ASN A 784 0.17 -34.09 -0.79
CA ASN A 784 -0.31 -35.39 -1.26
C ASN A 784 0.85 -36.33 -1.64
N VAL A 785 1.88 -35.83 -2.33
CA VAL A 785 3.10 -36.62 -2.59
C VAL A 785 3.75 -37.05 -1.27
N LEU A 786 3.85 -36.16 -0.30
CA LEU A 786 4.39 -36.48 1.04
C LEU A 786 3.57 -37.57 1.75
N GLU A 787 2.24 -37.51 1.68
CA GLU A 787 1.38 -38.56 2.23
C GLU A 787 1.57 -39.91 1.53
N ASN A 788 1.73 -39.92 0.22
CA ASN A 788 1.94 -41.15 -0.54
C ASN A 788 3.31 -41.78 -0.22
N LEU A 789 4.37 -40.98 -0.15
CA LEU A 789 5.69 -41.45 0.30
C LEU A 789 5.63 -42.02 1.72
N ARG A 790 4.93 -41.34 2.63
CA ARG A 790 4.72 -41.80 4.00
C ARG A 790 3.99 -43.15 4.06
N LYS A 791 2.91 -43.32 3.28
CA LYS A 791 2.16 -44.59 3.20
C LYS A 791 3.03 -45.74 2.69
N ASN A 792 4.01 -45.45 1.84
CA ASN A 792 4.95 -46.41 1.30
C ASN A 792 6.19 -46.63 2.20
N ASN A 793 6.21 -46.08 3.42
CA ASN A 793 7.35 -46.10 4.35
C ASN A 793 8.66 -45.53 3.76
N ASP A 794 8.57 -44.64 2.77
CA ASP A 794 9.73 -43.94 2.23
C ASP A 794 10.01 -42.70 3.09
N SER A 795 11.07 -42.76 3.89
CA SER A 795 11.47 -41.68 4.79
C SER A 795 12.30 -40.59 4.11
N ASP A 796 12.87 -40.88 2.93
CA ASP A 796 13.76 -40.00 2.20
C ASP A 796 12.96 -39.14 1.20
N VAL A 797 12.65 -37.91 1.61
CA VAL A 797 11.89 -36.95 0.81
C VAL A 797 12.87 -35.97 0.17
N THR A 798 13.00 -36.02 -1.16
CA THR A 798 13.90 -35.16 -1.93
C THR A 798 13.17 -34.44 -3.07
N SER A 799 13.72 -33.33 -3.54
CA SER A 799 13.19 -32.59 -4.69
C SER A 799 13.07 -33.45 -5.96
N LYS A 800 14.03 -34.35 -6.19
CA LYS A 800 13.99 -35.28 -7.32
C LYS A 800 12.82 -36.25 -7.25
N LYS A 801 12.54 -36.82 -6.06
CA LYS A 801 11.37 -37.69 -5.86
C LYS A 801 10.07 -36.89 -6.00
N LEU A 802 10.03 -35.66 -5.46
CA LEU A 802 8.89 -34.77 -5.63
C LEU A 802 8.60 -34.49 -7.12
N ALA A 803 9.61 -34.08 -7.88
CA ALA A 803 9.49 -33.81 -9.32
C ALA A 803 9.00 -35.02 -10.11
N LYS A 804 9.60 -36.19 -9.84
CA LYS A 804 9.20 -37.46 -10.46
C LYS A 804 7.74 -37.78 -10.17
N SER A 805 7.35 -37.71 -8.91
CA SER A 805 5.98 -37.99 -8.47
C SER A 805 4.96 -37.08 -9.13
N LEU A 806 5.22 -35.79 -9.19
CA LEU A 806 4.32 -34.83 -9.83
C LEU A 806 4.08 -35.14 -11.32
N ARG A 807 5.10 -35.65 -12.03
CA ARG A 807 4.99 -36.07 -13.44
C ARG A 807 4.28 -37.40 -13.65
N GLU A 808 4.38 -38.33 -12.69
CA GLU A 808 3.70 -39.62 -12.75
C GLU A 808 2.18 -39.50 -12.52
N GLY A 809 1.69 -38.30 -12.16
CA GLY A 809 0.28 -37.95 -12.25
C GLY A 809 -0.54 -38.35 -11.02
N TYR A 810 0.01 -38.20 -9.81
CA TYR A 810 -0.76 -38.41 -8.59
C TYR A 810 -1.96 -37.47 -8.54
N LEU A 811 -3.15 -38.07 -8.48
CA LEU A 811 -4.42 -37.35 -8.36
C LEU A 811 -4.62 -36.93 -6.90
N THR A 812 -4.82 -35.63 -6.68
CA THR A 812 -5.38 -35.08 -5.44
C THR A 812 -6.52 -34.16 -5.80
N THR A 813 -7.53 -34.08 -4.95
CA THR A 813 -8.63 -33.13 -5.15
C THR A 813 -8.14 -31.72 -4.88
N GLY A 814 -8.26 -30.84 -5.87
CA GLY A 814 -7.92 -29.43 -5.76
C GLY A 814 -9.09 -28.55 -5.34
N ALA A 815 -8.87 -27.25 -5.38
CA ALA A 815 -9.83 -26.20 -5.04
C ALA A 815 -11.11 -26.24 -5.87
N ALA A 816 -11.02 -26.71 -7.13
CA ALA A 816 -12.17 -26.90 -8.01
C ALA A 816 -13.05 -28.12 -7.64
N GLY A 817 -12.61 -28.96 -6.70
CA GLY A 817 -13.28 -30.23 -6.38
C GLY A 817 -12.96 -31.37 -7.36
N THR A 818 -12.04 -31.13 -8.28
CA THR A 818 -11.59 -32.06 -9.32
C THR A 818 -10.12 -32.45 -9.11
N SER A 819 -9.63 -33.46 -9.83
CA SER A 819 -8.34 -34.09 -9.56
C SER A 819 -7.19 -33.41 -10.30
N ILE A 820 -6.26 -32.82 -9.56
CA ILE A 820 -5.08 -32.16 -10.13
C ILE A 820 -4.17 -33.21 -10.78
N LYS A 821 -3.78 -32.95 -12.03
CA LYS A 821 -2.76 -33.70 -12.76
C LYS A 821 -1.88 -32.74 -13.55
N PHE A 822 -0.59 -33.07 -13.66
CA PHE A 822 0.34 -32.35 -14.53
C PHE A 822 0.60 -33.12 -15.82
N CYS A 823 0.75 -32.38 -16.91
CA CYS A 823 1.21 -32.83 -18.20
C CYS A 823 2.72 -33.07 -18.18
N SER A 824 3.24 -33.70 -19.24
CA SER A 824 4.68 -34.02 -19.35
C SER A 824 5.57 -32.77 -19.35
N ASN A 825 5.02 -31.62 -19.74
CA ASN A 825 5.68 -30.31 -19.71
C ASN A 825 5.54 -29.58 -18.35
N GLY A 826 4.85 -30.18 -17.37
CA GLY A 826 4.59 -29.59 -16.05
C GLY A 826 3.37 -28.67 -15.95
N ASP A 827 2.62 -28.47 -17.04
CA ASP A 827 1.37 -27.69 -17.00
C ASP A 827 0.24 -28.49 -16.38
N ARG A 828 -0.68 -27.81 -15.68
CA ARG A 828 -1.89 -28.47 -15.19
C ARG A 828 -2.75 -28.93 -16.38
N ALA A 829 -3.15 -30.19 -16.36
CA ALA A 829 -4.15 -30.71 -17.30
C ALA A 829 -5.48 -29.99 -17.06
N LEU A 830 -6.15 -29.57 -18.13
CA LEU A 830 -7.42 -28.87 -18.00
C LEU A 830 -8.51 -29.85 -17.56
N GLU A 831 -9.31 -29.41 -16.60
CA GLU A 831 -10.41 -30.16 -16.00
C GLU A 831 -11.58 -29.22 -15.71
N THR A 832 -12.76 -29.78 -15.44
CA THR A 832 -13.96 -28.99 -15.12
C THR A 832 -13.69 -28.03 -13.96
N GLY A 833 -13.96 -26.74 -14.19
CA GLY A 833 -13.79 -25.68 -13.19
C GLY A 833 -12.41 -25.00 -13.16
N ILE A 834 -11.48 -25.41 -14.02
CA ILE A 834 -10.19 -24.74 -14.24
C ILE A 834 -10.17 -24.02 -15.58
N GLY A 835 -9.71 -22.77 -15.57
CA GLY A 835 -9.80 -21.82 -16.69
C GLY A 835 -11.25 -21.48 -16.97
N VAL A 836 -11.76 -20.44 -16.30
CA VAL A 836 -13.18 -20.06 -16.33
C VAL A 836 -13.36 -18.60 -16.76
N LEU A 837 -14.56 -18.28 -17.24
CA LEU A 837 -14.94 -16.91 -17.55
C LEU A 837 -15.86 -16.34 -16.47
N VAL A 838 -15.53 -15.14 -16.02
CA VAL A 838 -16.35 -14.38 -15.07
C VAL A 838 -16.81 -13.09 -15.71
N GLU A 839 -18.06 -12.72 -15.48
CA GLU A 839 -18.55 -11.37 -15.75
C GLU A 839 -18.34 -10.48 -14.52
N VAL A 840 -18.06 -9.21 -14.77
CA VAL A 840 -17.97 -8.21 -13.71
C VAL A 840 -19.37 -7.73 -13.37
N VAL A 841 -19.78 -7.88 -12.10
CA VAL A 841 -21.13 -7.56 -11.62
C VAL A 841 -21.10 -6.69 -10.38
N GLN A 842 -22.17 -5.92 -10.17
CA GLN A 842 -22.43 -5.21 -8.92
C GLN A 842 -23.70 -5.79 -8.28
N GLU A 843 -23.58 -6.96 -7.66
CA GLU A 843 -24.70 -7.56 -6.91
C GLU A 843 -24.71 -7.04 -5.47
N PHE A 844 -25.82 -6.46 -5.04
CA PHE A 844 -26.08 -6.05 -3.65
C PHE A 844 -27.06 -7.02 -3.00
N ASP A 845 -26.86 -7.33 -1.73
CA ASP A 845 -27.84 -8.08 -0.93
C ASP A 845 -29.02 -7.19 -0.50
N ALA A 846 -30.01 -7.79 0.17
CA ALA A 846 -31.21 -7.11 0.64
C ALA A 846 -30.96 -6.02 1.70
N SER A 847 -29.73 -5.92 2.23
CA SER A 847 -29.28 -4.90 3.17
C SER A 847 -28.42 -3.80 2.52
N GLU A 848 -28.39 -3.76 1.18
CA GLU A 848 -27.54 -2.88 0.37
C GLU A 848 -26.03 -3.13 0.57
N GLN A 849 -25.63 -4.28 1.14
CA GLN A 849 -24.23 -4.70 1.21
C GLN A 849 -23.85 -5.49 -0.04
N GLN A 850 -22.69 -5.18 -0.62
CA GLN A 850 -22.27 -5.80 -1.87
C GLN A 850 -21.90 -7.28 -1.67
N LYS A 851 -22.55 -8.16 -2.44
CA LYS A 851 -22.53 -9.62 -2.30
C LYS A 851 -21.44 -10.30 -3.13
N SER A 852 -21.19 -9.82 -4.35
CA SER A 852 -20.12 -10.30 -5.22
C SER A 852 -19.70 -9.24 -6.24
N ASP A 853 -18.40 -9.14 -6.48
CA ASP A 853 -17.80 -8.23 -7.47
C ASP A 853 -17.58 -8.90 -8.85
N PHE A 854 -17.64 -10.24 -8.87
CA PHE A 854 -17.53 -11.08 -10.07
C PHE A 854 -18.55 -12.23 -10.01
N SER A 855 -19.06 -12.65 -11.16
CA SER A 855 -20.07 -13.71 -11.32
C SER A 855 -19.57 -14.71 -12.36
N LEU A 856 -19.59 -16.00 -12.00
CA LEU A 856 -19.20 -17.07 -12.91
C LEU A 856 -20.24 -17.19 -14.04
N LEU A 857 -19.78 -17.13 -15.30
CA LEU A 857 -20.66 -17.27 -16.47
C LEU A 857 -21.04 -18.72 -16.73
N LYS A 858 -20.04 -19.61 -16.78
CA LYS A 858 -20.23 -21.07 -16.90
C LYS A 858 -18.94 -21.79 -16.48
N LYS A 859 -19.06 -22.95 -15.82
CA LYS A 859 -17.93 -23.88 -15.70
C LYS A 859 -17.78 -24.61 -17.03
N PRO A 860 -16.66 -24.46 -17.76
CA PRO A 860 -16.45 -25.24 -18.96
C PRO A 860 -16.39 -26.72 -18.57
N GLU A 861 -17.22 -27.53 -19.22
CA GLU A 861 -17.12 -28.99 -19.13
C GLU A 861 -15.93 -29.39 -19.99
N ARG A 862 -14.90 -29.95 -19.35
CA ARG A 862 -13.66 -30.35 -20.02
C ARG A 862 -13.36 -31.80 -19.68
N GLU A 863 -13.06 -32.59 -20.71
CA GLU A 863 -12.40 -33.88 -20.50
C GLU A 863 -10.96 -33.63 -20.05
N ASN A 864 -10.48 -34.41 -19.08
CA ASN A 864 -9.12 -34.28 -18.58
C ASN A 864 -8.11 -34.43 -19.72
N GLY A 865 -7.46 -33.32 -20.09
CA GLY A 865 -6.62 -33.27 -21.28
C GLY A 865 -5.43 -32.35 -21.09
N CYS A 866 -4.29 -32.77 -21.65
CA CYS A 866 -3.15 -31.88 -21.83
C CYS A 866 -3.34 -31.07 -23.11
N GLU A 867 -3.01 -29.79 -23.06
CA GLU A 867 -2.89 -28.98 -24.27
C GLU A 867 -1.82 -29.62 -25.18
N SER A 868 -2.19 -29.86 -26.44
CA SER A 868 -1.38 -30.51 -27.47
C SER A 868 -0.31 -29.61 -28.05
#